data_AF-A0A7J2K052-F1
#
_entry.id   AF-A0A7J2K052-F1
#
_cell.length_a   1.000
_cell.length_b   1.000
_cell.length_c   1.000
_cell.angle_alpha   90.00
_cell.angle_beta   90.00
_cell.angle_gamma   90.00
#
_symmetry.space_group_name_H-M   'P 1'
#
loop_
_entity.id
_entity.type
_entity.pdbx_description
1 polymer ?
#
loop_
_entity_poly.entity_id
_entity_poly.type
_entity_poly.pdbx_seq_one_letter_code
_entity_poly.pdbx_strand_id
1 'polypeptide(L)'
;MRPRAVFEGVCPNCDGRISDVRLLMGIPCEKCLPMPDEELLKMLKGMSKEEIMSFCARKLEEQGNLKKYRELAELHVKLADFEDFFRRALGSPPWSAQRTWAKRALLGKSFAIIAPTGSGKTVFGAIMALYLASKGKKSYIILPTSLLVKQVYERLLSLAERSNSEARIACYHAMLSKKKAEEALKAISEGDFDVLVTTSFFLARRRELLSGLRFDFVFVDDVDAFLRSSKNVDLVLVLLGIPPEAVEKALELLRLKRELSRLLRSREARGEQLDALRERVAELEEELNAIRSKPDRGVLIVSGATIRAKRTRRIRLFRELLGFELGGRAEGLRNVENVFVSPENSVREEVLKLIKELGSGGLVFVPLDKGSAYAEELAEFLKQNGIRAEAFTRTRKKVVDAYVAGDLDVLVGVASFRSPLARGIDLPTRIRYAVFAGVPKLRINLSLAEFRPHRAIILLANLRDLLSGGEADRADAYIARIRHYSSLLRRDELREVVQALVEGRKLSGFLERVRGFFDEVWSFLRELLARPDVVQAIRESPHLSFDEREGEPFLLVPDPVGYLQASGRTSRLYAGGVSKGLSVLVIDDEKAFNGLVRALRWYAEDEEWRPLGDVDLRAVMAEVDRDRETIKRLLSGELTLELKDPMKTALLVVESPTKARTIARFFGRPTKREIGPITVFETSTGDFFLSVVASKGHVFDLVTRGGFHGVEVLDGHFIPIYGTIKRCRKCGEQYTDDLDLCPKCGSKLDDKAELLKALADVAKEVDVLLVGTDADAEGEKIGWDVAVFLAPYVREIRRVEFHEVTRRALMEALRNPREIDERLVEAQILRRVEDRWIGFELSQKLQSYFRKKTLSAGRVQTPVLRWIADRCRKWRRSLRDCFGLTLENGLKVVLRLPRMTAREVSDTIERLKGATCEVRRVEVEEVELAPPPPFTTDAMLREASRKLKMGAKQVMALAQELFETGLITYH
;
A
#
# COMPACT_ATOMS: atom_id res chain seq x y z
N MET A 1 -18.54 -2.70 -34.07
CA MET A 1 -18.93 -2.47 -32.67
C MET A 1 -19.64 -1.12 -32.64
N ARG A 2 -20.83 -1.02 -32.05
CA ARG A 2 -21.58 0.25 -32.01
C ARG A 2 -21.24 1.02 -30.73
N PRO A 3 -21.16 2.35 -30.75
CA PRO A 3 -20.81 3.12 -29.56
C PRO A 3 -21.91 3.13 -28.53
N ARG A 4 -21.55 2.90 -27.25
CA ARG A 4 -22.46 3.04 -26.11
C ARG A 4 -22.47 4.44 -25.55
N ALA A 5 -21.38 5.18 -25.75
CA ALA A 5 -21.25 6.54 -25.26
C ALA A 5 -20.18 7.32 -26.02
N VAL A 6 -20.27 8.64 -25.91
CA VAL A 6 -19.27 9.57 -26.43
C VAL A 6 -18.68 10.36 -25.27
N PHE A 7 -17.37 10.56 -25.29
CA PHE A 7 -16.65 11.30 -24.26
C PHE A 7 -16.05 12.59 -24.82
N GLU A 8 -16.23 13.69 -24.11
CA GLU A 8 -15.63 14.98 -24.40
C GLU A 8 -14.26 15.12 -23.73
N GLY A 9 -13.31 15.78 -24.41
CA GLY A 9 -12.06 16.19 -23.77
C GLY A 9 -10.97 15.12 -23.65
N VAL A 10 -11.10 13.94 -24.30
CA VAL A 10 -10.29 12.75 -23.94
C VAL A 10 -9.65 11.98 -25.09
N CYS A 11 -9.71 12.47 -26.33
CA CYS A 11 -8.95 11.86 -27.42
C CYS A 11 -7.44 11.84 -27.11
N PRO A 12 -6.73 10.70 -27.26
CA PRO A 12 -5.31 10.57 -26.90
C PRO A 12 -4.35 11.42 -27.77
N ASN A 13 -4.84 11.97 -28.89
CA ASN A 13 -4.05 12.85 -29.76
C ASN A 13 -4.35 14.34 -29.55
N CYS A 14 -5.64 14.72 -29.54
CA CYS A 14 -6.07 16.12 -29.61
C CYS A 14 -6.90 16.61 -28.41
N ASP A 15 -7.16 15.78 -27.40
CA ASP A 15 -8.10 16.06 -26.29
C ASP A 15 -9.53 16.40 -26.77
N GLY A 16 -9.93 16.00 -27.99
CA GLY A 16 -11.28 16.23 -28.52
C GLY A 16 -12.30 15.13 -28.15
N ARG A 17 -13.54 15.32 -28.65
CA ARG A 17 -14.64 14.33 -28.62
C ARG A 17 -14.22 12.99 -29.24
N ILE A 18 -14.55 11.87 -28.60
CA ILE A 18 -14.22 10.51 -29.07
C ILE A 18 -15.26 9.48 -28.56
N SER A 19 -15.56 8.46 -29.36
CA SER A 19 -16.43 7.35 -28.97
C SER A 19 -15.71 6.36 -28.04
N ASP A 20 -16.48 5.64 -27.22
CA ASP A 20 -16.00 4.52 -26.43
C ASP A 20 -15.31 3.44 -27.30
N VAL A 21 -15.86 3.15 -28.48
CA VAL A 21 -15.31 2.17 -29.44
C VAL A 21 -13.87 2.53 -29.83
N ARG A 22 -13.62 3.78 -30.24
CA ARG A 22 -12.28 4.21 -30.64
C ARG A 22 -11.28 4.21 -29.49
N LEU A 23 -11.72 4.60 -28.29
CA LEU A 23 -10.90 4.53 -27.09
C LEU A 23 -10.51 3.09 -26.75
N LEU A 24 -11.45 2.15 -26.78
CA LEU A 24 -11.20 0.72 -26.53
C LEU A 24 -10.24 0.11 -27.55
N MET A 25 -10.32 0.55 -28.82
CA MET A 25 -9.39 0.16 -29.88
C MET A 25 -8.00 0.84 -29.76
N GLY A 26 -7.85 1.86 -28.91
CA GLY A 26 -6.59 2.61 -28.75
C GLY A 26 -6.28 3.58 -29.89
N ILE A 27 -7.29 3.98 -30.66
CA ILE A 27 -7.13 4.84 -31.85
C ILE A 27 -7.62 6.28 -31.60
N PRO A 28 -7.05 7.29 -32.29
CA PRO A 28 -7.52 8.68 -32.21
C PRO A 28 -8.94 8.89 -32.74
N CYS A 29 -9.58 9.99 -32.34
CA CYS A 29 -10.93 10.35 -32.77
C CYS A 29 -11.07 10.56 -34.28
N GLU A 30 -12.32 10.59 -34.77
CA GLU A 30 -12.66 10.77 -36.20
C GLU A 30 -12.06 12.03 -36.81
N LYS A 31 -11.97 13.12 -36.04
CA LYS A 31 -11.31 14.36 -36.50
C LYS A 31 -9.80 14.20 -36.68
N CYS A 32 -9.17 13.31 -35.90
CA CYS A 32 -7.74 13.05 -36.01
C CYS A 32 -7.41 12.05 -37.11
N LEU A 33 -8.23 11.01 -37.21
CA LEU A 33 -8.07 9.92 -38.17
C LEU A 33 -9.42 9.68 -38.87
N PRO A 34 -9.70 10.40 -39.98
CA PRO A 34 -11.00 10.43 -40.64
C PRO A 34 -11.21 9.19 -41.52
N MET A 35 -11.35 8.04 -40.88
CA MET A 35 -11.70 6.76 -41.50
C MET A 35 -12.90 6.16 -40.77
N PRO A 36 -13.85 5.50 -41.44
CA PRO A 36 -14.97 4.82 -40.79
C PRO A 36 -14.50 3.73 -39.81
N ASP A 37 -15.18 3.60 -38.67
CA ASP A 37 -14.82 2.63 -37.62
C ASP A 37 -14.86 1.17 -38.14
N GLU A 38 -15.78 0.84 -39.05
CA GLU A 38 -15.86 -0.49 -39.67
C GLU A 38 -14.66 -0.83 -40.55
N GLU A 39 -14.11 0.15 -41.26
CA GLU A 39 -12.93 -0.01 -42.09
C GLU A 39 -11.68 -0.19 -41.22
N LEU A 40 -11.53 0.65 -40.19
CA LEU A 40 -10.47 0.54 -39.19
C LEU A 40 -10.50 -0.83 -38.50
N LEU A 41 -11.67 -1.32 -38.09
CA LEU A 41 -11.81 -2.65 -37.49
C LEU A 41 -11.34 -3.78 -38.42
N LYS A 42 -11.59 -3.67 -39.73
CA LYS A 42 -11.11 -4.66 -40.71
C LYS A 42 -9.59 -4.57 -40.88
N MET A 43 -9.04 -3.37 -40.98
CA MET A 43 -7.59 -3.13 -41.17
C MET A 43 -6.76 -3.56 -39.96
N LEU A 44 -7.26 -3.29 -38.75
CA LEU A 44 -6.53 -3.53 -37.51
C LEU A 44 -6.74 -4.95 -36.97
N LYS A 45 -7.54 -5.78 -37.64
CA LYS A 45 -7.87 -7.13 -37.18
C LYS A 45 -6.61 -7.99 -37.12
N GLY A 46 -6.31 -8.54 -35.95
CA GLY A 46 -5.16 -9.41 -35.72
C GLY A 46 -3.85 -8.66 -35.43
N MET A 47 -3.85 -7.33 -35.49
CA MET A 47 -2.71 -6.52 -35.06
C MET A 47 -2.66 -6.47 -33.54
N SER A 48 -1.45 -6.56 -33.00
CA SER A 48 -1.15 -6.23 -31.61
C SER A 48 -1.38 -4.74 -31.35
N LYS A 49 -1.56 -4.38 -30.08
CA LYS A 49 -1.79 -2.99 -29.68
C LYS A 49 -0.63 -2.07 -30.09
N GLU A 50 0.56 -2.61 -30.02
CA GLU A 50 1.81 -2.02 -30.48
C GLU A 50 1.78 -1.69 -31.96
N GLU A 51 1.38 -2.64 -32.80
CA GLU A 51 1.25 -2.43 -34.24
C GLU A 51 0.15 -1.41 -34.57
N ILE A 52 -0.96 -1.41 -33.83
CA ILE A 52 -2.02 -0.39 -33.95
C ILE A 52 -1.47 1.00 -33.62
N MET A 53 -0.69 1.14 -32.54
CA MET A 53 -0.07 2.41 -32.17
C MET A 53 0.89 2.91 -33.26
N SER A 54 1.74 2.04 -33.79
CA SER A 54 2.65 2.39 -34.89
C SER A 54 1.90 2.77 -36.16
N PHE A 55 0.82 2.06 -36.49
CA PHE A 55 -0.06 2.41 -37.61
C PHE A 55 -0.67 3.80 -37.42
N CYS A 56 -1.25 4.09 -36.25
CA CYS A 56 -1.84 5.39 -35.95
C CYS A 56 -0.81 6.51 -35.97
N ALA A 57 0.36 6.32 -35.36
CA ALA A 57 1.42 7.33 -35.35
C ALA A 57 1.87 7.68 -36.76
N ARG A 58 2.12 6.67 -37.60
CA ARG A 58 2.49 6.87 -39.01
C ARG A 58 1.40 7.58 -39.79
N LYS A 59 0.14 7.16 -39.66
CA LYS A 59 -0.99 7.78 -40.38
C LYS A 59 -1.22 9.23 -39.96
N LEU A 60 -1.12 9.51 -38.66
CA LEU A 60 -1.20 10.88 -38.15
C LEU A 60 -0.04 11.75 -38.66
N GLU A 61 1.16 11.19 -38.79
CA GLU A 61 2.33 11.90 -39.33
C GLU A 61 2.19 12.15 -40.84
N GLU A 62 1.76 11.16 -41.62
CA GLU A 62 1.41 11.29 -43.04
C GLU A 62 0.36 12.41 -43.27
N GLN A 63 -0.56 12.61 -42.33
CA GLN A 63 -1.61 13.63 -42.37
C GLN A 63 -1.21 14.97 -41.72
N GLY A 64 0.01 15.10 -41.17
CA GLY A 64 0.45 16.31 -40.47
C GLY A 64 -0.33 16.62 -39.17
N ASN A 65 -1.00 15.62 -38.58
CA ASN A 65 -1.88 15.77 -37.43
C ASN A 65 -1.38 15.02 -36.17
N LEU A 66 -0.13 14.57 -36.17
CA LEU A 66 0.50 13.93 -35.02
C LEU A 66 0.80 14.98 -33.93
N LYS A 67 0.07 14.88 -32.81
CA LYS A 67 0.19 15.77 -31.64
C LYS A 67 0.67 14.96 -30.43
N LYS A 68 -0.19 14.79 -29.41
CA LYS A 68 0.15 14.13 -28.14
C LYS A 68 0.38 12.62 -28.29
N TYR A 69 -0.19 12.02 -29.34
CA TYR A 69 0.00 10.59 -29.61
C TYR A 69 1.48 10.24 -29.88
N ARG A 70 2.31 11.23 -30.26
CA ARG A 70 3.76 11.05 -30.45
C ARG A 70 4.45 10.50 -29.19
N GLU A 71 4.14 11.06 -28.01
CA GLU A 71 4.78 10.63 -26.76
C GLU A 71 4.52 9.14 -26.47
N LEU A 72 3.28 8.70 -26.72
CA LEU A 72 2.87 7.31 -26.54
C LEU A 72 3.61 6.38 -27.51
N ALA A 73 3.67 6.76 -28.80
CA ALA A 73 4.36 5.98 -29.82
C ALA A 73 5.88 5.93 -29.59
N GLU A 74 6.52 7.05 -29.26
CA GLU A 74 7.95 7.11 -28.97
C GLU A 74 8.34 6.26 -27.76
N LEU A 75 7.54 6.26 -26.70
CA LEU A 75 7.78 5.39 -25.54
C LEU A 75 7.82 3.92 -25.96
N HIS A 76 6.88 3.52 -26.82
CA HIS A 76 6.80 2.15 -27.29
C HIS A 76 8.02 1.75 -28.12
N VAL A 77 8.45 2.61 -29.06
CA VAL A 77 9.66 2.40 -29.88
C VAL A 77 10.91 2.29 -29.00
N LYS A 78 11.09 3.23 -28.05
CA LYS A 78 12.22 3.21 -27.10
C LYS A 78 12.22 1.96 -26.22
N LEU A 79 11.04 1.45 -25.86
CA LEU A 79 10.91 0.23 -25.07
C LEU A 79 11.29 -1.00 -25.89
N ALA A 80 10.83 -1.11 -27.14
CA ALA A 80 11.18 -2.22 -28.03
C ALA A 80 12.70 -2.30 -28.25
N ASP A 81 13.35 -1.16 -28.53
CA ASP A 81 14.81 -1.06 -28.67
C ASP A 81 15.54 -1.51 -27.39
N PHE A 82 15.04 -1.12 -26.22
CA PHE A 82 15.57 -1.59 -24.94
C PHE A 82 15.35 -3.10 -24.72
N GLU A 83 14.17 -3.63 -25.04
CA GLU A 83 13.86 -5.06 -24.90
C GLU A 83 14.78 -5.92 -25.79
N ASP A 84 15.08 -5.45 -27.00
CA ASP A 84 16.02 -6.10 -27.91
C ASP A 84 17.46 -6.00 -27.42
N PHE A 85 17.89 -4.85 -26.88
CA PHE A 85 19.19 -4.71 -26.22
C PHE A 85 19.30 -5.66 -25.02
N PHE A 86 18.25 -5.73 -24.19
CA PHE A 86 18.18 -6.59 -23.02
C PHE A 86 18.26 -8.08 -23.40
N ARG A 87 17.54 -8.49 -24.47
CA ARG A 87 17.58 -9.86 -24.99
C ARG A 87 18.97 -10.23 -25.51
N ARG A 88 19.68 -9.32 -26.19
CA ARG A 88 21.07 -9.55 -26.62
C ARG A 88 22.02 -9.69 -25.42
N ALA A 89 21.88 -8.84 -24.40
CA ALA A 89 22.74 -8.87 -23.23
C ALA A 89 22.56 -10.13 -22.36
N LEU A 90 21.30 -10.54 -22.12
CA LEU A 90 20.95 -11.58 -21.14
C LEU A 90 20.50 -12.91 -21.76
N GLY A 91 20.12 -12.94 -23.04
CA GLY A 91 19.55 -14.11 -23.71
C GLY A 91 18.04 -14.31 -23.49
N SER A 92 17.38 -13.40 -22.76
CA SER A 92 15.95 -13.46 -22.43
C SER A 92 15.32 -12.07 -22.41
N PRO A 93 14.00 -11.94 -22.67
CA PRO A 93 13.31 -10.66 -22.54
C PRO A 93 13.22 -10.22 -21.07
N PRO A 94 13.08 -8.91 -20.80
CA PRO A 94 12.88 -8.43 -19.43
C PRO A 94 11.54 -8.90 -18.87
N TRP A 95 11.50 -9.21 -17.58
CA TRP A 95 10.25 -9.52 -16.86
C TRP A 95 9.31 -8.31 -16.79
N SER A 96 8.03 -8.50 -16.54
CA SER A 96 7.02 -7.43 -16.42
C SER A 96 7.46 -6.33 -15.45
N ALA A 97 8.00 -6.70 -14.29
CA ALA A 97 8.56 -5.74 -13.34
C ALA A 97 9.72 -4.92 -13.93
N GLN A 98 10.64 -5.57 -14.64
CA GLN A 98 11.80 -4.93 -15.29
C GLN A 98 11.36 -4.05 -16.47
N ARG A 99 10.34 -4.47 -17.23
CA ARG A 99 9.70 -3.67 -18.27
C ARG A 99 9.08 -2.41 -17.72
N THR A 100 8.38 -2.49 -16.58
CA THR A 100 7.88 -1.29 -15.88
C THR A 100 9.01 -0.38 -15.42
N TRP A 101 10.11 -0.93 -14.91
CA TRP A 101 11.29 -0.14 -14.54
C TRP A 101 11.92 0.55 -15.76
N ALA A 102 11.97 -0.14 -16.91
CA ALA A 102 12.43 0.41 -18.18
C ALA A 102 11.51 1.55 -18.66
N LYS A 103 10.20 1.32 -18.72
CA LYS A 103 9.19 2.35 -19.05
C LYS A 103 9.39 3.60 -18.20
N ARG A 104 9.57 3.46 -16.88
CA ARG A 104 9.81 4.59 -15.97
C ARG A 104 11.13 5.31 -16.27
N ALA A 105 12.22 4.58 -16.46
CA ALA A 105 13.53 5.17 -16.76
C ALA A 105 13.53 5.91 -18.10
N LEU A 106 12.91 5.32 -19.14
CA LEU A 106 12.76 5.92 -20.47
C LEU A 106 11.86 7.17 -20.46
N LEU A 107 10.88 7.22 -19.55
CA LEU A 107 10.06 8.41 -19.28
C LEU A 107 10.76 9.48 -18.40
N GLY A 108 12.03 9.28 -18.02
CA GLY A 108 12.74 10.23 -17.15
C GLY A 108 12.23 10.27 -15.71
N LYS A 109 11.54 9.20 -15.26
CA LYS A 109 10.97 9.10 -13.91
C LYS A 109 11.95 8.40 -12.97
N SER A 110 12.25 9.04 -11.84
CA SER A 110 13.00 8.44 -10.74
C SER A 110 12.07 7.64 -9.82
N PHE A 111 12.52 6.50 -9.30
CA PHE A 111 11.70 5.64 -8.46
C PHE A 111 12.51 4.69 -7.57
N ALA A 112 11.83 4.09 -6.59
CA ALA A 112 12.37 3.03 -5.77
C ALA A 112 11.92 1.66 -6.32
N ILE A 113 12.84 0.69 -6.45
CA ILE A 113 12.48 -0.67 -6.82
C ILE A 113 11.93 -1.41 -5.60
N ILE A 114 10.64 -1.70 -5.67
CA ILE A 114 9.91 -2.56 -4.71
C ILE A 114 9.72 -3.91 -5.40
N ALA A 115 10.65 -4.82 -5.16
CA ALA A 115 10.54 -6.19 -5.60
C ALA A 115 11.29 -7.10 -4.63
N PRO A 116 10.96 -8.40 -4.57
CA PRO A 116 11.74 -9.37 -3.82
C PRO A 116 13.20 -9.41 -4.29
N THR A 117 14.09 -9.91 -3.43
CA THR A 117 15.45 -10.27 -3.83
C THR A 117 15.42 -11.40 -4.84
N GLY A 118 16.31 -11.37 -5.84
CA GLY A 118 16.29 -12.32 -6.96
C GLY A 118 15.54 -11.81 -8.19
N SER A 119 14.84 -10.66 -8.11
CA SER A 119 14.14 -10.05 -9.24
C SER A 119 15.05 -9.41 -10.33
N GLY A 120 16.37 -9.64 -10.26
CA GLY A 120 17.34 -9.12 -11.23
C GLY A 120 17.60 -7.60 -11.14
N LYS A 121 17.37 -6.95 -9.99
CA LYS A 121 17.50 -5.48 -9.82
C LYS A 121 18.87 -4.94 -10.28
N THR A 122 19.95 -5.53 -9.79
CA THR A 122 21.32 -5.12 -10.11
C THR A 122 21.66 -5.40 -11.59
N VAL A 123 21.14 -6.50 -12.13
CA VAL A 123 21.30 -6.86 -13.56
C VAL A 123 20.57 -5.86 -14.44
N PHE A 124 19.33 -5.52 -14.09
CA PHE A 124 18.58 -4.47 -14.77
C PHE A 124 19.31 -3.13 -14.73
N GLY A 125 19.80 -2.70 -13.55
CA GLY A 125 20.56 -1.46 -13.42
C GLY A 125 21.82 -1.44 -14.29
N ALA A 126 22.53 -2.57 -14.38
CA ALA A 126 23.70 -2.74 -15.24
C ALA A 126 23.34 -2.66 -16.74
N ILE A 127 22.33 -3.41 -17.20
CA ILE A 127 21.90 -3.41 -18.60
C ILE A 127 21.35 -2.03 -19.00
N MET A 128 20.56 -1.38 -18.14
CA MET A 128 20.07 -0.02 -18.38
C MET A 128 21.22 0.98 -18.50
N ALA A 129 22.25 0.88 -17.66
CA ALA A 129 23.43 1.74 -17.75
C ALA A 129 24.17 1.57 -19.09
N LEU A 130 24.34 0.32 -19.57
CA LEU A 130 24.96 0.03 -20.87
C LEU A 130 24.09 0.50 -22.04
N TYR A 131 22.79 0.27 -21.98
CA TYR A 131 21.84 0.75 -22.99
C TYR A 131 21.90 2.27 -23.10
N LEU A 132 21.86 3.00 -21.99
CA LEU A 132 21.98 4.46 -22.00
C LEU A 132 23.35 4.93 -22.49
N ALA A 133 24.44 4.24 -22.14
CA ALA A 133 25.76 4.50 -22.69
C ALA A 133 25.80 4.35 -24.22
N SER A 134 25.11 3.34 -24.78
CA SER A 134 24.96 3.19 -26.24
C SER A 134 24.21 4.35 -26.93
N LYS A 135 23.49 5.17 -26.15
CA LYS A 135 22.80 6.39 -26.59
C LYS A 135 23.56 7.67 -26.21
N GLY A 136 24.84 7.54 -25.81
CA GLY A 136 25.71 8.67 -25.43
C GLY A 136 25.44 9.27 -24.05
N LYS A 137 24.73 8.55 -23.17
CA LYS A 137 24.37 9.03 -21.82
C LYS A 137 25.28 8.43 -20.74
N LYS A 138 25.56 9.21 -19.69
CA LYS A 138 26.45 8.78 -18.59
C LYS A 138 25.69 8.16 -17.43
N SER A 139 26.21 7.05 -16.91
CA SER A 139 25.59 6.26 -15.85
C SER A 139 26.49 6.08 -14.62
N TYR A 140 25.90 6.04 -13.42
CA TYR A 140 26.60 5.78 -12.17
C TYR A 140 25.91 4.69 -11.34
N ILE A 141 26.62 3.59 -11.08
CA ILE A 141 26.19 2.49 -10.22
C ILE A 141 26.89 2.59 -8.85
N ILE A 142 26.10 2.64 -7.79
CA ILE A 142 26.55 2.78 -6.40
C ILE A 142 26.16 1.53 -5.61
N LEU A 143 27.17 0.84 -5.07
CA LEU A 143 27.02 -0.45 -4.38
C LEU A 143 27.44 -0.36 -2.90
N PRO A 144 26.92 -1.22 -2.00
CA PRO A 144 27.18 -1.10 -0.57
C PRO A 144 28.58 -1.55 -0.14
N THR A 145 29.21 -2.47 -0.87
CA THR A 145 30.49 -3.08 -0.50
C THR A 145 31.45 -3.16 -1.68
N SER A 146 32.75 -3.16 -1.40
CA SER A 146 33.79 -3.33 -2.43
C SER A 146 33.71 -4.67 -3.15
N LEU A 147 33.20 -5.72 -2.50
CA LEU A 147 32.99 -7.03 -3.12
C LEU A 147 31.91 -6.95 -4.21
N LEU A 148 30.78 -6.31 -3.90
CA LEU A 148 29.70 -6.14 -4.86
C LEU A 148 30.12 -5.26 -6.04
N VAL A 149 30.91 -4.20 -5.80
CA VAL A 149 31.51 -3.38 -6.88
C VAL A 149 32.30 -4.24 -7.85
N LYS A 150 33.19 -5.10 -7.34
CA LYS A 150 33.97 -6.02 -8.17
C LYS A 150 33.06 -6.96 -8.99
N GLN A 151 32.11 -7.62 -8.34
CA GLN A 151 31.19 -8.57 -8.99
C GLN A 151 30.34 -7.91 -10.08
N VAL A 152 29.80 -6.72 -9.82
CA VAL A 152 28.98 -5.98 -10.80
C VAL A 152 29.85 -5.47 -11.94
N TYR A 153 31.08 -5.04 -11.69
CA TYR A 153 32.01 -4.64 -12.73
C TYR A 153 32.38 -5.79 -13.68
N GLU A 154 32.74 -6.95 -13.13
CA GLU A 154 33.04 -8.16 -13.94
C GLU A 154 31.82 -8.57 -14.77
N ARG A 155 30.62 -8.49 -14.18
CA ARG A 155 29.38 -8.80 -14.89
C ARG A 155 29.03 -7.78 -15.97
N LEU A 156 29.28 -6.49 -15.73
CA LEU A 156 29.11 -5.43 -16.72
C LEU A 156 29.98 -5.64 -17.96
N LEU A 157 31.25 -6.03 -17.79
CA LEU A 157 32.14 -6.34 -18.91
C LEU A 157 31.59 -7.49 -19.76
N SER A 158 31.14 -8.58 -19.11
CA SER A 158 30.53 -9.71 -19.81
C SER A 158 29.23 -9.34 -20.52
N LEU A 159 28.38 -8.51 -19.91
CA LEU A 159 27.14 -8.03 -20.53
C LEU A 159 27.42 -7.09 -21.72
N ALA A 160 28.44 -6.24 -21.61
CA ALA A 160 28.85 -5.34 -22.68
C ALA A 160 29.34 -6.12 -23.91
N GLU A 161 30.15 -7.15 -23.71
CA GLU A 161 30.61 -8.05 -24.78
C GLU A 161 29.44 -8.75 -25.48
N ARG A 162 28.51 -9.35 -24.71
CA ARG A 162 27.33 -10.04 -25.29
C ARG A 162 26.37 -9.11 -26.04
N SER A 163 26.31 -7.84 -25.65
CA SER A 163 25.43 -6.84 -26.27
C SER A 163 26.10 -6.03 -27.38
N ASN A 164 27.38 -6.31 -27.72
CA ASN A 164 28.20 -5.50 -28.62
C ASN A 164 28.24 -4.01 -28.22
N SER A 165 28.35 -3.74 -26.92
CA SER A 165 28.41 -2.39 -26.36
C SER A 165 29.87 -1.95 -26.18
N GLU A 166 30.25 -0.83 -26.82
CA GLU A 166 31.58 -0.23 -26.72
C GLU A 166 31.75 0.71 -25.49
N ALA A 167 30.81 0.68 -24.55
CA ALA A 167 30.80 1.56 -23.38
C ALA A 167 32.08 1.44 -22.53
N ARG A 168 32.70 2.59 -22.20
CA ARG A 168 33.88 2.67 -21.33
C ARG A 168 33.44 2.61 -19.87
N ILE A 169 33.92 1.60 -19.14
CA ILE A 169 33.49 1.31 -17.76
C ILE A 169 34.61 1.59 -16.77
N ALA A 170 34.44 2.61 -15.92
CA ALA A 170 35.34 2.92 -14.81
C ALA A 170 34.85 2.28 -13.51
N CYS A 171 35.76 1.70 -12.73
CA CYS A 171 35.45 1.01 -11.48
C CYS A 171 36.46 1.33 -10.38
N TYR A 172 35.99 1.65 -9.18
CA TYR A 172 36.85 1.85 -8.01
C TYR A 172 36.36 1.09 -6.77
N HIS A 173 37.24 0.28 -6.19
CA HIS A 173 37.02 -0.37 -4.90
C HIS A 173 38.32 -0.55 -4.11
N ALA A 174 38.22 -0.70 -2.79
CA ALA A 174 39.38 -0.74 -1.89
C ALA A 174 40.28 -1.98 -2.02
N MET A 175 39.94 -2.93 -2.90
CA MET A 175 40.73 -4.15 -3.14
C MET A 175 41.56 -4.08 -4.44
N LEU A 176 41.55 -2.93 -5.14
CA LEU A 176 42.38 -2.72 -6.33
C LEU A 176 43.86 -2.64 -5.95
N SER A 177 44.73 -3.06 -6.87
CA SER A 177 46.16 -2.77 -6.75
C SER A 177 46.43 -1.27 -6.90
N LYS A 178 47.54 -0.78 -6.33
CA LYS A 178 47.87 0.65 -6.30
C LYS A 178 47.82 1.29 -7.69
N LYS A 179 48.43 0.64 -8.70
CA LYS A 179 48.43 1.08 -10.10
C LYS A 179 47.02 1.20 -10.69
N LYS A 180 46.19 0.15 -10.56
CA LYS A 180 44.81 0.15 -11.06
C LYS A 180 43.92 1.18 -10.36
N ALA A 181 44.18 1.43 -9.07
CA ALA A 181 43.46 2.46 -8.32
C ALA A 181 43.80 3.87 -8.82
N GLU A 182 45.07 4.16 -9.13
CA GLU A 182 45.50 5.44 -9.69
C GLU A 182 44.91 5.68 -11.09
N GLU A 183 44.96 4.67 -11.97
CA GLU A 183 44.32 4.71 -13.31
C GLU A 183 42.81 4.98 -13.21
N ALA A 184 42.10 4.25 -12.34
CA ALA A 184 40.68 4.45 -12.13
C ALA A 184 40.35 5.85 -11.60
N LEU A 185 41.14 6.37 -10.65
CA LEU A 185 40.91 7.72 -10.11
C LEU A 185 41.15 8.81 -11.15
N LYS A 186 42.17 8.64 -12.01
CA LYS A 186 42.46 9.57 -13.10
C LYS A 186 41.31 9.61 -14.13
N ALA A 187 40.87 8.44 -14.59
CA ALA A 187 39.73 8.33 -15.50
C ALA A 187 38.45 8.96 -14.91
N ILE A 188 38.23 8.79 -13.59
CA ILE A 188 37.09 9.42 -12.89
C ILE A 188 37.21 10.94 -12.89
N SER A 189 38.38 11.50 -12.56
CA SER A 189 38.58 12.96 -12.51
C SER A 189 38.49 13.63 -13.87
N GLU A 190 38.94 12.96 -14.92
CA GLU A 190 38.89 13.45 -16.31
C GLU A 190 37.49 13.25 -16.92
N GLY A 191 36.61 12.49 -16.26
CA GLY A 191 35.30 12.13 -16.77
C GLY A 191 35.34 11.16 -17.96
N ASP A 192 36.46 10.45 -18.14
CA ASP A 192 36.72 9.53 -19.25
C ASP A 192 36.09 8.15 -19.04
N PHE A 193 34.76 8.14 -18.98
CA PHE A 193 33.95 6.93 -18.86
C PHE A 193 32.50 7.21 -19.27
N ASP A 194 31.78 6.16 -19.62
CA ASP A 194 30.35 6.17 -19.90
C ASP A 194 29.55 5.55 -18.74
N VAL A 195 30.15 4.56 -18.04
CA VAL A 195 29.59 3.93 -16.83
C VAL A 195 30.60 3.98 -15.68
N LEU A 196 30.20 4.54 -14.55
CA LEU A 196 30.98 4.54 -13.31
C LEU A 196 30.42 3.53 -12.30
N VAL A 197 31.27 2.74 -11.66
CA VAL A 197 30.87 1.78 -10.61
C VAL A 197 31.71 1.98 -9.35
N THR A 198 31.08 2.38 -8.24
CA THR A 198 31.81 2.59 -6.96
C THR A 198 30.97 2.20 -5.74
N THR A 199 31.56 2.38 -4.55
CA THR A 199 30.84 2.17 -3.28
C THR A 199 30.14 3.43 -2.78
N SER A 200 29.08 3.28 -1.96
CA SER A 200 28.45 4.44 -1.27
C SER A 200 29.43 5.26 -0.42
N PHE A 201 30.54 4.65 0.01
CA PHE A 201 31.60 5.30 0.77
C PHE A 201 32.51 6.17 -0.11
N PHE A 202 32.76 5.74 -1.35
CA PHE A 202 33.52 6.53 -2.32
C PHE A 202 32.82 7.86 -2.59
N LEU A 203 31.51 7.83 -2.86
CA LEU A 203 30.68 9.03 -3.04
C LEU A 203 30.86 10.04 -1.90
N ALA A 204 30.85 9.57 -0.64
CA ALA A 204 30.97 10.44 0.52
C ALA A 204 32.39 11.01 0.71
N ARG A 205 33.44 10.22 0.44
CA ARG A 205 34.84 10.58 0.72
C ARG A 205 35.58 11.27 -0.42
N ARG A 206 35.17 11.03 -1.67
CA ARG A 206 35.85 11.50 -2.89
C ARG A 206 34.95 12.42 -3.73
N ARG A 207 34.05 13.17 -3.09
CA ARG A 207 33.10 14.06 -3.73
C ARG A 207 33.73 15.09 -4.67
N GLU A 208 34.97 15.52 -4.39
CA GLU A 208 35.71 16.50 -5.19
C GLU A 208 36.00 15.97 -6.59
N LEU A 209 36.27 14.65 -6.73
CA LEU A 209 36.49 14.00 -8.03
C LEU A 209 35.22 13.87 -8.87
N LEU A 210 34.05 14.08 -8.26
CA LEU A 210 32.75 14.02 -8.91
C LEU A 210 32.17 15.43 -9.16
N SER A 211 32.88 16.48 -8.73
CA SER A 211 32.44 17.86 -8.89
C SER A 211 32.43 18.26 -10.36
N GLY A 212 31.32 18.85 -10.82
CA GLY A 212 31.16 19.24 -12.23
C GLY A 212 30.71 18.11 -13.17
N LEU A 213 30.67 16.85 -12.70
CA LEU A 213 30.10 15.76 -13.47
C LEU A 213 28.58 15.72 -13.35
N ARG A 214 27.92 15.35 -14.45
CA ARG A 214 26.48 15.12 -14.53
C ARG A 214 26.21 13.71 -15.04
N PHE A 215 25.21 13.06 -14.46
CA PHE A 215 24.79 11.71 -14.82
C PHE A 215 23.31 11.73 -15.26
N ASP A 216 23.03 11.08 -16.38
CA ASP A 216 21.68 10.84 -16.87
C ASP A 216 20.98 9.71 -16.11
N PHE A 217 21.78 8.81 -15.51
CA PHE A 217 21.28 7.66 -14.78
C PHE A 217 22.14 7.36 -13.56
N VAL A 218 21.50 7.23 -12.40
CA VAL A 218 22.14 6.80 -11.16
C VAL A 218 21.37 5.62 -10.59
N PHE A 219 22.05 4.50 -10.39
CA PHE A 219 21.50 3.30 -9.77
C PHE A 219 22.14 3.05 -8.41
N VAL A 220 21.33 2.98 -7.36
CA VAL A 220 21.76 2.68 -5.99
C VAL A 220 21.24 1.31 -5.60
N ASP A 221 22.11 0.34 -5.37
CA ASP A 221 21.71 -1.06 -5.13
C ASP A 221 21.16 -1.32 -3.71
N ASP A 222 21.73 -0.65 -2.69
CA ASP A 222 21.29 -0.71 -1.29
C ASP A 222 21.15 0.69 -0.68
N VAL A 223 19.91 1.06 -0.37
CA VAL A 223 19.57 2.37 0.20
C VAL A 223 20.15 2.58 1.58
N ASP A 224 20.25 1.54 2.40
CA ASP A 224 20.67 1.69 3.79
C ASP A 224 22.15 2.04 3.89
N ALA A 225 22.97 1.40 3.05
CA ALA A 225 24.38 1.73 2.91
C ALA A 225 24.55 3.14 2.35
N PHE A 226 23.75 3.50 1.34
CA PHE A 226 23.71 4.85 0.79
C PHE A 226 23.35 5.91 1.84
N LEU A 227 22.37 5.62 2.71
CA LEU A 227 21.87 6.55 3.72
C LEU A 227 22.67 6.58 5.03
N ARG A 228 23.79 5.85 5.13
CA ARG A 228 24.70 5.99 6.29
C ARG A 228 25.24 7.42 6.42
N SER A 229 25.39 8.11 5.29
CA SER A 229 25.74 9.54 5.23
C SER A 229 24.58 10.32 4.64
N SER A 230 24.02 11.28 5.38
CA SER A 230 22.94 12.14 4.86
C SER A 230 23.40 13.03 3.71
N LYS A 231 24.70 13.30 3.59
CA LYS A 231 25.30 14.10 2.50
C LYS A 231 25.19 13.42 1.15
N ASN A 232 25.07 12.09 1.12
CA ASN A 232 24.97 11.34 -0.13
C ASN A 232 23.70 11.70 -0.91
N VAL A 233 22.62 12.09 -0.21
CA VAL A 233 21.37 12.53 -0.82
C VAL A 233 21.59 13.79 -1.65
N ASP A 234 22.23 14.80 -1.06
CA ASP A 234 22.47 16.09 -1.73
C ASP A 234 23.46 15.93 -2.89
N LEU A 235 24.50 15.12 -2.69
CA LEU A 235 25.48 14.82 -3.75
C LEU A 235 24.80 14.19 -4.98
N VAL A 236 23.96 13.17 -4.78
CA VAL A 236 23.26 12.52 -5.89
C VAL A 236 22.28 13.49 -6.58
N LEU A 237 21.56 14.32 -5.82
CA LEU A 237 20.67 15.32 -6.43
C LEU A 237 21.43 16.28 -7.35
N VAL A 238 22.58 16.79 -6.91
CA VAL A 238 23.44 17.65 -7.74
C VAL A 238 23.96 16.90 -8.97
N LEU A 239 24.42 15.66 -8.80
CA LEU A 239 24.90 14.81 -9.91
C LEU A 239 23.82 14.51 -10.96
N LEU A 240 22.53 14.55 -10.60
CA LEU A 240 21.40 14.42 -11.53
C LEU A 240 21.02 15.74 -12.22
N GLY A 241 21.71 16.84 -11.91
CA GLY A 241 21.44 18.17 -12.44
C GLY A 241 20.39 18.97 -11.67
N ILE A 242 20.09 18.61 -10.41
CA ILE A 242 19.21 19.42 -9.55
C ILE A 242 20.04 20.57 -8.93
N PRO A 243 19.63 21.84 -9.09
CA PRO A 243 20.39 22.96 -8.56
C PRO A 243 20.35 22.95 -7.01
N PRO A 244 21.43 23.37 -6.34
CA PRO A 244 21.47 23.45 -4.87
C PRO A 244 20.34 24.28 -4.26
N GLU A 245 19.93 25.36 -4.93
CA GLU A 245 18.80 26.21 -4.51
C GLU A 245 17.47 25.44 -4.39
N ALA A 246 17.23 24.46 -5.28
CA ALA A 246 16.03 23.63 -5.21
C ALA A 246 16.02 22.75 -3.95
N VAL A 247 17.20 22.31 -3.51
CA VAL A 247 17.34 21.54 -2.27
C VAL A 247 16.96 22.40 -1.06
N GLU A 248 17.36 23.67 -1.05
CA GLU A 248 17.02 24.61 0.02
C GLU A 248 15.51 24.91 0.06
N LYS A 249 14.91 25.22 -1.10
CA LYS A 249 13.46 25.41 -1.25
C LYS A 249 12.65 24.19 -0.80
N ALA A 250 13.10 22.98 -1.16
CA ALA A 250 12.46 21.75 -0.72
C ALA A 250 12.57 21.52 0.80
N LEU A 251 13.67 21.90 1.44
CA LEU A 251 13.81 21.86 2.90
C LEU A 251 12.89 22.89 3.59
N GLU A 252 12.74 24.09 3.01
CA GLU A 252 11.78 25.11 3.45
C GLU A 252 10.35 24.57 3.37
N LEU A 253 9.94 24.02 2.23
CA LEU A 253 8.61 23.43 2.05
C LEU A 253 8.30 22.34 3.09
N LEU A 254 9.26 21.45 3.36
CA LEU A 254 9.11 20.40 4.36
C LEU A 254 8.94 20.96 5.78
N ARG A 255 9.58 22.09 6.10
CA ARG A 255 9.41 22.81 7.37
C ARG A 255 8.00 23.42 7.44
N LEU A 256 7.58 24.15 6.41
CA LEU A 256 6.28 24.82 6.36
C LEU A 256 5.11 23.83 6.38
N LYS A 257 5.17 22.72 5.62
CA LYS A 257 4.16 21.64 5.67
C LYS A 257 3.99 21.06 7.08
N ARG A 258 5.09 20.95 7.84
CA ARG A 258 5.05 20.45 9.22
C ARG A 258 4.41 21.48 10.15
N GLU A 259 4.75 22.75 9.98
CA GLU A 259 4.16 23.86 10.73
C GLU A 259 2.65 23.97 10.46
N LEU A 260 2.25 23.88 9.19
CA LEU A 260 0.85 23.85 8.77
C LEU A 260 0.12 22.66 9.39
N SER A 261 0.70 21.46 9.32
CA SER A 261 0.11 20.27 9.96
C SER A 261 0.02 20.38 11.48
N ARG A 262 0.91 21.14 12.13
CA ARG A 262 0.86 21.39 13.57
C ARG A 262 -0.28 22.34 13.91
N LEU A 263 -0.40 23.45 13.17
CA LEU A 263 -1.45 24.46 13.34
C LEU A 263 -2.84 23.89 13.05
N LEU A 264 -3.00 23.10 11.98
CA LEU A 264 -4.28 22.44 11.65
C LEU A 264 -4.73 21.43 12.72
N ARG A 265 -3.79 20.90 13.52
CA ARG A 265 -4.08 19.96 14.60
C ARG A 265 -4.30 20.65 15.95
N SER A 266 -3.88 21.90 16.11
CA SER A 266 -4.24 22.73 17.26
C SER A 266 -5.61 23.37 17.02
N ARG A 267 -6.54 23.22 17.97
CA ARG A 267 -7.89 23.82 17.88
C ARG A 267 -7.90 25.37 17.86
N GLU A 268 -6.75 26.01 18.03
CA GLU A 268 -6.56 27.46 18.20
C GLU A 268 -6.20 28.20 16.91
N ALA A 269 -5.92 27.52 15.79
CA ALA A 269 -5.51 28.21 14.56
C ALA A 269 -6.71 28.56 13.67
N ARG A 270 -7.16 29.83 13.72
CA ARG A 270 -8.01 30.48 12.71
C ARG A 270 -7.44 31.86 12.41
N GLY A 271 -7.34 32.25 11.13
CA GLY A 271 -6.94 33.60 10.71
C GLY A 271 -5.91 33.66 9.58
N GLU A 272 -5.49 34.88 9.25
CA GLU A 272 -4.60 35.25 8.14
C GLU A 272 -3.25 34.49 8.14
N GLN A 273 -2.72 34.16 9.31
CA GLN A 273 -1.45 33.42 9.42
C GLN A 273 -1.54 32.01 8.79
N LEU A 274 -2.70 31.35 8.87
CA LEU A 274 -2.90 30.02 8.28
C LEU A 274 -3.01 30.11 6.75
N ASP A 275 -3.65 31.17 6.25
CA ASP A 275 -3.84 31.39 4.82
C ASP A 275 -2.52 31.82 4.15
N ALA A 276 -1.76 32.74 4.77
CA ALA A 276 -0.41 33.09 4.31
C ALA A 276 0.53 31.87 4.26
N LEU A 277 0.46 30.98 5.26
CA LEU A 277 1.25 29.75 5.28
C LEU A 277 0.82 28.78 4.17
N ARG A 278 -0.48 28.69 3.86
CA ARG A 278 -1.00 27.87 2.76
C ARG A 278 -0.56 28.40 1.40
N GLU A 279 -0.62 29.72 1.20
CA GLU A 279 -0.17 30.36 -0.03
C GLU A 279 1.32 30.13 -0.27
N ARG A 280 2.17 30.34 0.74
CA ARG A 280 3.61 30.07 0.62
C ARG A 280 3.93 28.60 0.34
N VAL A 281 3.16 27.67 0.94
CA VAL A 281 3.29 26.24 0.64
C VAL A 281 2.92 25.94 -0.81
N ALA A 282 1.82 26.51 -1.31
CA ALA A 282 1.38 26.31 -2.69
C ALA A 282 2.38 26.90 -3.71
N GLU A 283 2.92 28.09 -3.44
CA GLU A 283 3.95 28.73 -4.26
C GLU A 283 5.21 27.86 -4.38
N LEU A 284 5.75 27.39 -3.25
CA LEU A 284 6.91 26.48 -3.25
C LEU A 284 6.61 25.14 -3.92
N GLU A 285 5.39 24.61 -3.79
CA GLU A 285 4.99 23.39 -4.52
C GLU A 285 5.00 23.60 -6.03
N GLU A 286 4.52 24.74 -6.51
CA GLU A 286 4.51 25.11 -7.92
C GLU A 286 5.93 25.29 -8.47
N GLU A 287 6.78 26.02 -7.75
CA GLU A 287 8.20 26.20 -8.12
C GLU A 287 8.94 24.85 -8.21
N LEU A 288 8.79 23.98 -7.20
CA LEU A 288 9.43 22.67 -7.19
C LEU A 288 8.85 21.74 -8.26
N ASN A 289 7.56 21.87 -8.58
CA ASN A 289 6.95 21.13 -9.67
C ASN A 289 7.53 21.53 -11.03
N ALA A 290 7.75 22.83 -11.26
CA ALA A 290 8.41 23.32 -12.47
C ALA A 290 9.86 22.79 -12.60
N ILE A 291 10.57 22.62 -11.48
CA ILE A 291 11.90 21.99 -11.47
C ILE A 291 11.79 20.49 -11.76
N ARG A 292 10.80 19.80 -11.19
CA ARG A 292 10.53 18.38 -11.43
C ARG A 292 10.18 18.05 -12.87
N SER A 293 9.50 18.96 -13.58
CA SER A 293 9.04 18.77 -14.96
C SER A 293 10.10 19.08 -16.02
N LYS A 294 11.32 19.51 -15.65
CA LYS A 294 12.39 19.76 -16.62
C LYS A 294 12.86 18.45 -17.28
N PRO A 295 12.93 18.38 -18.63
CA PRO A 295 13.23 17.15 -19.36
C PRO A 295 14.69 16.69 -19.22
N ASP A 296 15.63 17.59 -18.96
CA ASP A 296 17.06 17.24 -19.00
C ASP A 296 17.58 16.56 -17.73
N ARG A 297 16.77 16.38 -16.68
CA ARG A 297 17.28 15.83 -15.41
C ARG A 297 17.64 14.34 -15.54
N GLY A 298 18.63 13.93 -14.76
CA GLY A 298 18.98 12.51 -14.62
C GLY A 298 17.91 11.71 -13.87
N VAL A 299 17.93 10.39 -14.07
CA VAL A 299 17.05 9.42 -13.42
C VAL A 299 17.79 8.75 -12.26
N LEU A 300 17.16 8.76 -11.08
CA LEU A 300 17.60 8.00 -9.93
C LEU A 300 16.74 6.75 -9.73
N ILE A 301 17.38 5.58 -9.74
CA ILE A 301 16.78 4.32 -9.31
C ILE A 301 17.44 3.87 -8.03
N VAL A 302 16.61 3.55 -7.03
CA VAL A 302 17.06 3.13 -5.72
C VAL A 302 16.47 1.76 -5.38
N SER A 303 17.32 0.76 -5.13
CA SER A 303 16.93 -0.59 -4.77
C SER A 303 16.90 -0.78 -3.25
N GLY A 304 15.80 -1.36 -2.78
CA GLY A 304 15.54 -1.65 -1.38
C GLY A 304 14.77 -0.53 -0.68
N ALA A 305 14.09 -0.88 0.41
CA ALA A 305 13.51 0.11 1.31
C ALA A 305 13.45 -0.50 2.70
N THR A 306 14.12 0.12 3.67
CA THR A 306 14.09 -0.35 5.06
C THR A 306 13.62 0.73 6.03
N ILE A 307 13.37 0.31 7.28
CA ILE A 307 13.00 1.16 8.42
C ILE A 307 14.05 2.27 8.68
N ARG A 308 15.34 2.09 8.32
CA ARG A 308 16.38 3.10 8.57
C ARG A 308 16.23 4.36 7.72
N ALA A 309 15.61 4.26 6.54
CA ALA A 309 15.28 5.43 5.71
C ALA A 309 14.38 6.45 6.42
N LYS A 310 13.80 6.11 7.58
CA LYS A 310 12.99 7.04 8.38
C LYS A 310 13.79 7.96 9.29
N ARG A 311 15.12 7.77 9.42
CA ARG A 311 15.92 8.49 10.43
C ARG A 311 16.42 9.87 9.97
N THR A 312 16.42 10.19 8.67
CA THR A 312 16.91 11.47 8.15
C THR A 312 15.80 12.22 7.41
N ARG A 313 15.69 13.53 7.64
CA ARG A 313 14.71 14.38 6.94
C ARG A 313 15.05 14.54 5.46
N ARG A 314 16.33 14.44 5.10
CA ARG A 314 16.84 14.61 3.73
C ARG A 314 16.24 13.62 2.74
N ILE A 315 15.80 12.44 3.17
CA ILE A 315 15.16 11.46 2.28
C ILE A 315 13.85 11.96 1.68
N ARG A 316 13.15 12.87 2.37
CA ARG A 316 11.94 13.50 1.83
C ARG A 316 12.23 14.41 0.64
N LEU A 317 13.49 14.79 0.41
CA LEU A 317 13.89 15.53 -0.78
C LEU A 317 13.63 14.74 -2.06
N PHE A 318 13.78 13.41 -2.07
CA PHE A 318 13.43 12.61 -3.23
C PHE A 318 11.94 12.71 -3.57
N ARG A 319 11.08 12.86 -2.57
CA ARG A 319 9.64 13.06 -2.81
C ARG A 319 9.38 14.44 -3.43
N GLU A 320 9.93 15.49 -2.83
CA GLU A 320 9.67 16.86 -3.30
C GLU A 320 10.41 17.23 -4.59
N LEU A 321 11.57 16.60 -4.91
CA LEU A 321 12.41 16.95 -6.07
C LEU A 321 12.40 15.89 -7.19
N LEU A 322 12.14 14.63 -6.86
CA LEU A 322 12.17 13.52 -7.83
C LEU A 322 10.80 12.83 -7.97
N GLY A 323 9.85 13.08 -7.07
CA GLY A 323 8.47 12.58 -7.15
C GLY A 323 8.23 11.18 -6.59
N PHE A 324 9.15 10.65 -5.77
CA PHE A 324 8.99 9.32 -5.16
C PHE A 324 9.41 9.30 -3.69
N GLU A 325 8.72 8.51 -2.86
CA GLU A 325 9.12 8.28 -1.46
C GLU A 325 9.91 6.97 -1.34
N LEU A 326 10.96 6.97 -0.51
CA LEU A 326 11.61 5.74 -0.09
C LEU A 326 10.83 5.13 1.08
N GLY A 327 10.16 4.01 0.85
CA GLY A 327 9.53 3.28 1.94
C GLY A 327 8.44 2.34 1.53
N GLY A 328 8.79 1.08 1.34
CA GLY A 328 7.86 -0.04 1.31
C GLY A 328 8.57 -1.27 1.84
N ARG A 329 7.90 -2.09 2.65
CA ARG A 329 8.42 -3.43 2.92
C ARG A 329 7.79 -4.30 1.84
N ALA A 330 8.54 -4.74 0.85
CA ALA A 330 8.11 -5.93 0.13
C ALA A 330 8.11 -7.04 1.19
N GLU A 331 6.94 -7.47 1.65
CA GLU A 331 6.85 -8.77 2.28
C GLU A 331 7.44 -9.76 1.27
N GLY A 332 8.54 -10.39 1.68
CA GLY A 332 9.24 -11.31 0.82
C GLY A 332 8.28 -12.47 0.57
N LEU A 333 7.95 -12.70 -0.71
CA LEU A 333 7.45 -13.98 -1.17
C LEU A 333 8.25 -15.09 -0.49
N ARG A 334 7.56 -15.88 0.34
CA ARG A 334 8.19 -16.90 1.17
C ARG A 334 7.43 -18.20 1.01
N ASN A 335 8.13 -19.23 0.57
CA ASN A 335 7.65 -20.59 0.56
C ASN A 335 8.49 -21.39 1.55
N VAL A 336 8.19 -21.20 2.85
CA VAL A 336 8.94 -21.85 3.93
C VAL A 336 8.01 -22.73 4.72
N GLU A 337 8.36 -24.01 4.85
CA GLU A 337 7.71 -24.93 5.76
C GLU A 337 8.14 -24.59 7.19
N ASN A 338 7.21 -24.19 8.06
CA ASN A 338 7.51 -23.86 9.44
C ASN A 338 7.15 -25.06 10.34
N VAL A 339 8.18 -25.59 10.99
CA VAL A 339 8.10 -26.79 11.82
C VAL A 339 8.57 -26.44 13.23
N PHE A 340 7.99 -27.05 14.25
CA PHE A 340 8.43 -26.89 15.63
C PHE A 340 8.62 -28.23 16.34
N VAL A 341 9.51 -28.23 17.33
CA VAL A 341 9.79 -29.39 18.18
C VAL A 341 10.04 -28.95 19.62
N SER A 342 9.51 -29.72 20.58
CA SER A 342 9.89 -29.60 21.98
C SER A 342 11.10 -30.50 22.23
N PRO A 343 12.23 -29.97 22.74
CA PRO A 343 13.45 -30.76 22.93
C PRO A 343 13.24 -31.84 24.01
N GLU A 344 13.71 -33.06 23.76
CA GLU A 344 13.64 -34.16 24.73
C GLU A 344 14.64 -33.98 25.89
N ASN A 345 15.85 -33.49 25.59
CA ASN A 345 16.91 -33.23 26.56
C ASN A 345 17.19 -31.73 26.70
N SER A 346 18.15 -31.23 25.92
CA SER A 346 18.54 -29.83 25.88
C SER A 346 18.34 -29.24 24.49
N VAL A 347 18.12 -27.93 24.42
CA VAL A 347 18.00 -27.21 23.14
C VAL A 347 19.22 -27.45 22.24
N ARG A 348 20.43 -27.56 22.82
CA ARG A 348 21.67 -27.77 22.06
C ARG A 348 21.75 -29.17 21.46
N GLU A 349 21.33 -30.19 22.20
CA GLU A 349 21.29 -31.58 21.73
C GLU A 349 20.23 -31.77 20.63
N GLU A 350 19.06 -31.17 20.79
CA GLU A 350 18.02 -31.24 19.76
C GLU A 350 18.48 -30.55 18.47
N VAL A 351 19.14 -29.39 18.58
CA VAL A 351 19.75 -28.71 17.43
C VAL A 351 20.82 -29.59 16.75
N LEU A 352 21.63 -30.31 17.52
CA LEU A 352 22.62 -31.25 16.97
C LEU A 352 21.95 -32.40 16.21
N LYS A 353 20.89 -33.00 16.78
CA LYS A 353 20.10 -34.07 16.14
C LYS A 353 19.51 -33.60 14.81
N LEU A 354 18.87 -32.43 14.81
CA LEU A 354 18.28 -31.81 13.61
C LEU A 354 19.34 -31.54 12.53
N ILE A 355 20.51 -31.00 12.89
CA ILE A 355 21.56 -30.71 11.90
C ILE A 355 22.12 -32.00 11.30
N LYS A 356 22.29 -33.07 12.10
CA LYS A 356 22.71 -34.38 11.60
C LYS A 356 21.73 -34.97 10.59
N GLU A 357 20.43 -34.77 10.80
CA GLU A 357 19.38 -35.24 9.89
C GLU A 357 19.26 -34.39 8.61
N LEU A 358 19.31 -33.06 8.74
CA LEU A 358 19.11 -32.11 7.63
C LEU A 358 20.36 -31.96 6.73
N GLY A 359 21.55 -32.29 7.24
CA GLY A 359 22.81 -32.25 6.52
C GLY A 359 23.44 -30.85 6.42
N SER A 360 24.17 -30.55 5.35
CA SER A 360 24.88 -29.27 5.19
C SER A 360 23.98 -28.14 4.65
N GLY A 361 24.44 -26.88 4.70
CA GLY A 361 23.71 -25.72 4.15
C GLY A 361 22.71 -25.09 5.12
N GLY A 362 22.90 -25.30 6.43
CA GLY A 362 22.03 -24.78 7.48
C GLY A 362 22.43 -23.41 8.00
N LEU A 363 21.45 -22.66 8.50
CA LEU A 363 21.66 -21.46 9.33
C LEU A 363 21.06 -21.71 10.71
N VAL A 364 21.85 -21.52 11.77
CA VAL A 364 21.40 -21.70 13.15
C VAL A 364 21.24 -20.33 13.80
N PHE A 365 20.07 -20.08 14.37
CA PHE A 365 19.71 -18.81 14.96
C PHE A 365 19.46 -18.95 16.47
N VAL A 366 20.11 -18.11 17.25
CA VAL A 366 19.89 -18.04 18.70
C VAL A 366 19.02 -16.84 19.07
N PRO A 367 18.17 -16.93 20.11
CA PRO A 367 17.35 -15.83 20.60
C PRO A 367 18.16 -14.56 20.98
N LEU A 368 17.53 -13.39 20.87
CA LEU A 368 18.19 -12.10 21.12
C LEU A 368 18.61 -11.93 22.59
N ASP A 369 17.82 -12.46 23.52
CA ASP A 369 18.07 -12.48 24.96
C ASP A 369 19.31 -13.32 25.33
N LYS A 370 19.64 -14.37 24.57
CA LYS A 370 20.88 -15.16 24.75
C LYS A 370 22.10 -14.51 24.08
N GLY A 371 21.89 -13.79 22.98
CA GLY A 371 22.91 -12.96 22.34
C GLY A 371 24.07 -13.71 21.67
N SER A 372 25.12 -12.96 21.31
CA SER A 372 26.25 -13.50 20.52
C SER A 372 27.14 -14.49 21.27
N ALA A 373 27.26 -14.36 22.60
CA ALA A 373 28.08 -15.26 23.41
C ALA A 373 27.55 -16.71 23.33
N TYR A 374 26.23 -16.88 23.43
CA TYR A 374 25.59 -18.18 23.26
C TYR A 374 25.71 -18.73 21.83
N ALA A 375 25.75 -17.86 20.81
CA ALA A 375 26.00 -18.30 19.43
C ALA A 375 27.42 -18.85 19.24
N GLU A 376 28.42 -18.24 19.89
CA GLU A 376 29.81 -18.72 19.89
C GLU A 376 29.93 -20.06 20.63
N GLU A 377 29.30 -20.16 21.81
CA GLU A 377 29.26 -21.40 22.60
C GLU A 377 28.56 -22.55 21.86
N LEU A 378 27.42 -22.28 21.22
CA LEU A 378 26.70 -23.29 20.43
C LEU A 378 27.50 -23.74 19.20
N ALA A 379 28.19 -22.82 18.53
CA ALA A 379 29.06 -23.18 17.40
C ALA A 379 30.20 -24.11 17.83
N GLU A 380 30.82 -23.84 18.98
CA GLU A 380 31.88 -24.68 19.53
C GLU A 380 31.36 -26.06 19.96
N PHE A 381 30.19 -26.11 20.60
CA PHE A 381 29.52 -27.37 20.93
C PHE A 381 29.24 -28.23 19.68
N LEU A 382 28.77 -27.61 18.59
CA LEU A 382 28.52 -28.32 17.33
C LEU A 382 29.83 -28.85 16.71
N LYS A 383 30.93 -28.07 16.76
CA LYS A 383 32.25 -28.52 16.32
C LYS A 383 32.76 -29.73 17.09
N GLN A 384 32.67 -29.69 18.42
CA GLN A 384 33.08 -30.80 19.29
C GLN A 384 32.32 -32.10 19.00
N ASN A 385 31.09 -31.97 18.47
CA ASN A 385 30.22 -33.10 18.11
C ASN A 385 30.23 -33.45 16.61
N GLY A 386 31.28 -33.02 15.87
CA GLY A 386 31.54 -33.45 14.50
C GLY A 386 30.83 -32.65 13.40
N ILE A 387 30.21 -31.51 13.71
CA ILE A 387 29.58 -30.63 12.72
C ILE A 387 30.54 -29.48 12.38
N ARG A 388 30.75 -29.18 11.09
CA ARG A 388 31.59 -28.05 10.67
C ARG A 388 30.81 -26.74 10.80
N ALA A 389 30.71 -26.24 12.02
CA ALA A 389 29.97 -25.03 12.38
C ALA A 389 30.93 -23.84 12.59
N GLU A 390 30.48 -22.60 12.36
CA GLU A 390 31.23 -21.39 12.75
C GLU A 390 30.28 -20.27 13.19
N ALA A 391 30.68 -19.50 14.22
CA ALA A 391 29.90 -18.35 14.68
C ALA A 391 30.06 -17.14 13.75
N PHE A 392 28.93 -16.56 13.32
CA PHE A 392 28.87 -15.45 12.37
C PHE A 392 28.39 -14.15 13.04
N THR A 393 29.21 -13.61 13.94
CA THR A 393 28.91 -12.35 14.65
C THR A 393 29.31 -11.10 13.86
N ARG A 394 30.27 -11.23 12.92
CA ARG A 394 30.74 -10.17 12.01
C ARG A 394 31.07 -10.76 10.63
N THR A 395 30.94 -9.96 9.58
CA THR A 395 31.24 -10.39 8.21
C THR A 395 32.74 -10.65 8.03
N ARG A 396 33.12 -11.90 7.74
CA ARG A 396 34.50 -12.32 7.45
C ARG A 396 34.54 -13.07 6.13
N LYS A 397 35.31 -12.59 5.14
CA LYS A 397 35.39 -13.17 3.79
C LYS A 397 35.73 -14.67 3.82
N LYS A 398 36.77 -15.06 4.58
CA LYS A 398 37.21 -16.46 4.69
C LYS A 398 36.09 -17.42 5.14
N VAL A 399 35.25 -16.99 6.10
CA VAL A 399 34.15 -17.82 6.63
C VAL A 399 33.03 -17.97 5.61
N VAL A 400 32.69 -16.89 4.89
CA VAL A 400 31.67 -16.94 3.83
C VAL A 400 32.14 -17.82 2.67
N ASP A 401 33.40 -17.63 2.22
CA ASP A 401 33.97 -18.42 1.13
C ASP A 401 34.02 -19.92 1.49
N ALA A 402 34.42 -20.26 2.72
CA ALA A 402 34.41 -21.64 3.24
C ALA A 402 32.99 -22.25 3.29
N TYR A 403 31.99 -21.47 3.72
CA TYR A 403 30.59 -21.92 3.72
C TYR A 403 30.03 -22.13 2.30
N VAL A 404 30.39 -21.26 1.36
CA VAL A 404 30.01 -21.38 -0.06
C VAL A 404 30.68 -22.59 -0.71
N ALA A 405 31.96 -22.83 -0.42
CA ALA A 405 32.74 -23.96 -0.93
C ALA A 405 32.25 -25.32 -0.39
N GLY A 406 31.53 -25.31 0.74
CA GLY A 406 31.06 -26.52 1.40
C GLY A 406 32.01 -27.05 2.48
N ASP A 407 33.02 -26.27 2.87
CA ASP A 407 33.94 -26.55 3.97
C ASP A 407 33.25 -26.41 5.33
N LEU A 408 32.20 -25.58 5.40
CA LEU A 408 31.33 -25.44 6.58
C LEU A 408 29.93 -25.97 6.27
N ASP A 409 29.36 -26.68 7.24
CA ASP A 409 28.01 -27.22 7.20
C ASP A 409 26.97 -26.19 7.62
N VAL A 410 27.24 -25.45 8.70
CA VAL A 410 26.31 -24.48 9.28
C VAL A 410 26.98 -23.20 9.77
N LEU A 411 26.23 -22.11 9.75
CA LEU A 411 26.63 -20.84 10.39
C LEU A 411 25.70 -20.54 11.56
N VAL A 412 26.27 -20.12 12.70
CA VAL A 412 25.51 -19.81 13.92
C VAL A 412 25.49 -18.31 14.18
N GLY A 413 24.33 -17.73 14.45
CA GLY A 413 24.23 -16.29 14.72
C GLY A 413 22.95 -15.90 15.43
N VAL A 414 22.78 -14.61 15.74
CA VAL A 414 21.61 -14.13 16.49
C VAL A 414 20.41 -13.91 15.56
N ALA A 415 19.22 -14.33 16.00
CA ALA A 415 17.91 -14.09 15.36
C ALA A 415 17.49 -12.63 15.48
N SER A 416 18.22 -11.72 14.83
CA SER A 416 17.96 -10.28 14.92
C SER A 416 18.10 -9.60 13.58
N PHE A 417 17.27 -8.60 13.33
CA PHE A 417 17.37 -7.77 12.13
C PHE A 417 18.73 -7.04 11.99
N ARG A 418 19.48 -6.91 13.10
CA ARG A 418 20.82 -6.30 13.12
C ARG A 418 21.94 -7.31 12.84
N SER A 419 21.65 -8.61 12.92
CA SER A 419 22.62 -9.68 12.76
C SER A 419 23.14 -9.72 11.32
N PRO A 420 24.47 -9.78 11.10
CA PRO A 420 25.04 -10.03 9.79
C PRO A 420 24.54 -11.33 9.15
N LEU A 421 24.21 -12.36 9.93
CA LEU A 421 23.72 -13.63 9.41
C LEU A 421 22.30 -13.49 8.84
N ALA A 422 21.42 -12.79 9.56
CA ALA A 422 20.04 -12.57 9.15
C ALA A 422 19.89 -11.52 8.02
N ARG A 423 20.94 -10.76 7.68
CA ARG A 423 20.87 -9.66 6.70
C ARG A 423 21.90 -9.71 5.57
N GLY A 424 23.14 -10.10 5.88
CA GLY A 424 24.33 -9.91 5.06
C GLY A 424 24.76 -11.12 4.24
N ILE A 425 24.01 -12.22 4.29
CA ILE A 425 24.27 -13.42 3.49
C ILE A 425 23.07 -13.66 2.56
N ASP A 426 23.35 -13.72 1.26
CA ASP A 426 22.38 -14.05 0.22
C ASP A 426 22.96 -15.12 -0.70
N LEU A 427 22.77 -16.38 -0.31
CA LEU A 427 23.34 -17.55 -0.98
C LEU A 427 22.22 -18.54 -1.31
N PRO A 428 21.35 -18.22 -2.30
CA PRO A 428 20.16 -19.02 -2.61
C PRO A 428 20.47 -20.41 -3.13
N THR A 429 21.71 -20.70 -3.55
CA THR A 429 22.16 -22.04 -3.98
C THR A 429 22.67 -22.90 -2.83
N ARG A 430 23.06 -22.30 -1.69
CA ARG A 430 23.69 -23.00 -0.56
C ARG A 430 22.78 -23.12 0.66
N ILE A 431 22.02 -22.08 0.98
CA ILE A 431 21.18 -22.03 2.19
C ILE A 431 19.93 -22.89 1.95
N ARG A 432 19.78 -23.98 2.69
CA ARG A 432 18.67 -24.94 2.56
C ARG A 432 17.62 -24.76 3.65
N TYR A 433 18.07 -24.64 4.91
CA TYR A 433 17.18 -24.61 6.07
C TYR A 433 17.69 -23.66 7.17
N ALA A 434 16.79 -23.30 8.08
CA ALA A 434 17.07 -22.51 9.27
C ALA A 434 16.62 -23.27 10.52
N VAL A 435 17.48 -23.35 11.53
CA VAL A 435 17.15 -23.93 12.85
C VAL A 435 17.20 -22.83 13.89
N PHE A 436 16.15 -22.67 14.67
CA PHE A 436 16.10 -21.74 15.80
C PHE A 436 16.36 -22.50 17.10
N ALA A 437 17.49 -22.20 17.74
CA ALA A 437 17.91 -22.76 19.02
C ALA A 437 17.22 -22.04 20.20
N GLY A 438 15.88 -22.08 20.19
CA GLY A 438 15.00 -21.34 21.09
C GLY A 438 14.09 -20.36 20.35
N VAL A 439 13.00 -19.98 20.99
CA VAL A 439 12.01 -19.03 20.45
C VAL A 439 12.63 -17.64 20.33
N PRO A 440 12.60 -16.97 19.16
CA PRO A 440 13.01 -15.57 19.04
C PRO A 440 12.18 -14.65 19.95
N LYS A 441 12.82 -14.12 21.00
CA LYS A 441 12.18 -13.29 22.02
C LYS A 441 13.12 -12.19 22.55
N LEU A 442 12.53 -11.22 23.24
CA LEU A 442 13.21 -10.10 23.89
C LEU A 442 12.73 -9.95 25.34
N ARG A 443 13.67 -9.65 26.26
CA ARG A 443 13.38 -9.39 27.68
C ARG A 443 12.96 -7.93 27.87
N ILE A 444 11.76 -7.70 28.43
CA ILE A 444 11.31 -6.38 28.87
C ILE A 444 11.21 -6.38 30.39
N ASN A 445 12.01 -5.56 31.04
CA ASN A 445 11.94 -5.38 32.49
C ASN A 445 10.52 -4.88 32.89
N LEU A 446 10.02 -5.20 34.07
CA LEU A 446 8.73 -4.75 34.60
C LEU A 446 8.83 -3.75 35.75
N SER A 447 10.05 -3.41 36.23
CA SER A 447 10.29 -2.44 37.32
C SER A 447 9.81 -1.01 37.05
N LEU A 448 9.44 -0.68 35.80
CA LEU A 448 8.93 0.63 35.36
C LEU A 448 9.73 1.84 35.90
N ALA A 449 11.03 1.69 36.17
CA ALA A 449 11.87 2.73 36.77
C ALA A 449 11.97 4.01 35.90
N GLU A 450 11.92 3.86 34.58
CA GLU A 450 11.93 4.96 33.61
C GLU A 450 10.77 4.79 32.61
N PHE A 451 9.95 5.83 32.44
CA PHE A 451 8.90 5.83 31.44
C PHE A 451 9.48 5.97 30.02
N ARG A 452 9.15 5.01 29.16
CA ARG A 452 9.49 5.09 27.73
C ARG A 452 8.23 4.82 26.90
N PRO A 453 7.79 5.76 26.03
CA PRO A 453 6.55 5.61 25.27
C PRO A 453 6.44 4.31 24.47
N HIS A 454 7.55 3.87 23.86
CA HIS A 454 7.57 2.63 23.09
C HIS A 454 7.42 1.38 23.97
N ARG A 455 8.00 1.38 25.19
CA ARG A 455 7.86 0.30 26.17
C ARG A 455 6.43 0.27 26.72
N ALA A 456 5.86 1.44 27.02
CA ALA A 456 4.47 1.56 27.46
C ALA A 456 3.49 0.99 26.43
N ILE A 457 3.67 1.28 25.13
CA ILE A 457 2.85 0.69 24.07
C ILE A 457 2.98 -0.84 24.05
N ILE A 458 4.19 -1.39 24.19
CA ILE A 458 4.39 -2.84 24.17
C ILE A 458 3.70 -3.48 25.39
N LEU A 459 3.86 -2.92 26.59
CA LEU A 459 3.22 -3.44 27.80
C LEU A 459 1.69 -3.36 27.71
N LEU A 460 1.13 -2.20 27.37
CA LEU A 460 -0.32 -2.04 27.19
C LEU A 460 -0.90 -3.02 26.17
N ALA A 461 -0.21 -3.21 25.03
CA ALA A 461 -0.68 -4.11 23.98
C ALA A 461 -0.65 -5.59 24.39
N ASN A 462 0.34 -6.01 25.18
CA ASN A 462 0.43 -7.39 25.67
C ASN A 462 -0.51 -7.66 26.86
N LEU A 463 -0.75 -6.65 27.70
CA LEU A 463 -1.61 -6.79 28.88
C LEU A 463 -3.09 -6.62 28.54
N ARG A 464 -3.44 -5.97 27.42
CA ARG A 464 -4.82 -5.68 26.98
C ARG A 464 -5.80 -6.84 27.15
N ASP A 465 -5.43 -8.03 26.68
CA ASP A 465 -6.34 -9.19 26.68
C ASP A 465 -6.53 -9.82 28.06
N LEU A 466 -5.73 -9.40 29.04
CA LEU A 466 -5.84 -9.81 30.44
C LEU A 466 -6.72 -8.85 31.25
N LEU A 467 -7.16 -7.73 30.67
CA LEU A 467 -7.93 -6.70 31.37
C LEU A 467 -9.43 -6.94 31.20
N SER A 468 -10.20 -6.63 32.25
CA SER A 468 -11.66 -6.78 32.25
C SER A 468 -12.37 -5.41 32.26
N GLY A 469 -13.62 -5.39 31.80
CA GLY A 469 -14.42 -4.17 31.75
C GLY A 469 -13.82 -3.08 30.85
N GLY A 470 -14.00 -1.81 31.23
CA GLY A 470 -13.52 -0.65 30.45
C GLY A 470 -11.99 -0.43 30.48
N GLU A 471 -11.22 -1.26 31.18
CA GLU A 471 -9.75 -1.14 31.26
C GLU A 471 -9.07 -1.48 29.92
N ALA A 472 -9.59 -2.48 29.20
CA ALA A 472 -9.11 -2.82 27.85
C ALA A 472 -9.32 -1.66 26.87
N ASP A 473 -10.50 -1.02 26.91
CA ASP A 473 -10.81 0.16 26.10
C ASP A 473 -9.90 1.34 26.43
N ARG A 474 -9.58 1.53 27.72
CA ARG A 474 -8.61 2.55 28.18
C ARG A 474 -7.21 2.25 27.66
N ALA A 475 -6.76 0.99 27.70
CA ALA A 475 -5.46 0.60 27.16
C ALA A 475 -5.37 0.90 25.64
N ASP A 476 -6.42 0.58 24.88
CA ASP A 476 -6.51 0.89 23.45
C ASP A 476 -6.47 2.40 23.18
N ALA A 477 -7.24 3.18 23.96
CA ALA A 477 -7.23 4.64 23.88
C ALA A 477 -5.85 5.23 24.23
N TYR A 478 -5.16 4.69 25.24
CA TYR A 478 -3.81 5.09 25.61
C TYR A 478 -2.80 4.78 24.52
N ILE A 479 -2.81 3.58 23.93
CA ILE A 479 -1.94 3.23 22.80
C ILE A 479 -2.13 4.23 21.65
N ALA A 480 -3.38 4.53 21.29
CA ALA A 480 -3.69 5.49 20.23
C ALA A 480 -3.18 6.90 20.55
N ARG A 481 -3.39 7.39 21.77
CA ARG A 481 -2.96 8.73 22.21
C ARG A 481 -1.45 8.85 22.39
N ILE A 482 -0.76 7.83 22.90
CA ILE A 482 0.71 7.80 22.99
C ILE A 482 1.29 7.90 21.58
N ARG A 483 0.79 7.11 20.62
CA ARG A 483 1.20 7.20 19.21
C ARG A 483 0.94 8.58 18.63
N HIS A 484 -0.21 9.17 18.93
CA HIS A 484 -0.57 10.51 18.50
C HIS A 484 0.39 11.58 19.04
N TYR A 485 0.56 11.70 20.36
CA TYR A 485 1.44 12.71 20.95
C TYR A 485 2.91 12.51 20.58
N SER A 486 3.39 11.26 20.58
CA SER A 486 4.76 10.94 20.14
C SER A 486 5.03 11.35 18.69
N SER A 487 3.99 11.42 17.85
CA SER A 487 4.11 11.89 16.46
C SER A 487 4.19 13.42 16.32
N LEU A 488 3.71 14.16 17.32
CA LEU A 488 3.70 15.63 17.32
C LEU A 488 5.01 16.23 17.85
N LEU A 489 5.62 15.57 18.85
CA LEU A 489 6.82 16.05 19.54
C LEU A 489 8.09 15.95 18.69
N ARG A 490 9.00 16.90 18.87
CA ARG A 490 10.41 16.78 18.44
C ARG A 490 11.19 15.86 19.38
N ARG A 491 12.40 15.45 18.98
CA ARG A 491 13.21 14.50 19.77
C ARG A 491 13.70 15.12 21.07
N ASP A 492 14.05 16.39 21.02
CA ASP A 492 14.40 17.27 22.14
C ASP A 492 13.20 17.47 23.07
N GLU A 493 12.04 17.87 22.54
CA GLU A 493 10.79 18.00 23.32
C GLU A 493 10.38 16.69 23.99
N LEU A 494 10.49 15.56 23.30
CA LEU A 494 10.16 14.26 23.89
C LEU A 494 11.13 13.90 25.03
N ARG A 495 12.43 14.19 24.88
CA ARG A 495 13.39 13.99 25.97
C ARG A 495 13.06 14.89 27.15
N GLU A 496 12.75 16.16 26.90
CA GLU A 496 12.37 17.12 27.92
C GLU A 496 11.11 16.68 28.68
N VAL A 497 10.09 16.20 27.98
CA VAL A 497 8.86 15.66 28.59
C VAL A 497 9.17 14.44 29.46
N VAL A 498 9.97 13.49 28.98
CA VAL A 498 10.33 12.29 29.74
C VAL A 498 11.21 12.64 30.94
N GLN A 499 12.16 13.57 30.79
CA GLN A 499 13.02 14.04 31.87
C GLN A 499 12.21 14.78 32.95
N ALA A 500 11.35 15.71 32.54
CA ALA A 500 10.45 16.42 33.46
C ALA A 500 9.49 15.47 34.19
N LEU A 501 9.05 14.39 33.53
CA LEU A 501 8.24 13.34 34.14
C LEU A 501 9.00 12.58 35.24
N VAL A 502 10.29 12.27 35.02
CA VAL A 502 11.15 11.61 36.04
C VAL A 502 11.49 12.56 37.19
N GLU A 503 11.73 13.83 36.89
CA GLU A 503 12.08 14.88 37.88
C GLU A 503 10.86 15.42 38.66
N GLY A 504 9.64 15.04 38.29
CA GLY A 504 8.41 15.63 38.86
C GLY A 504 8.23 17.12 38.52
N ARG A 505 8.92 17.61 37.49
CA ARG A 505 8.93 19.01 37.08
C ARG A 505 7.76 19.30 36.15
N LYS A 506 7.05 20.42 36.38
CA LYS A 506 6.00 20.90 35.48
C LYS A 506 6.60 21.61 34.27
N LEU A 507 6.00 21.37 33.11
CA LEU A 507 6.27 22.10 31.88
C LEU A 507 5.17 23.15 31.64
N SER A 508 5.17 23.80 30.48
CA SER A 508 4.13 24.77 30.10
C SER A 508 3.41 24.37 28.80
N GLY A 509 2.15 24.79 28.69
CA GLY A 509 1.33 24.65 27.48
C GLY A 509 1.14 23.20 27.02
N PHE A 510 1.41 22.93 25.75
CA PHE A 510 1.24 21.61 25.14
C PHE A 510 2.14 20.54 25.76
N LEU A 511 3.38 20.88 26.14
CA LEU A 511 4.34 19.92 26.69
C LEU A 511 3.88 19.40 28.06
N GLU A 512 3.28 20.25 28.90
CA GLU A 512 2.69 19.81 30.17
C GLU A 512 1.49 18.89 29.94
N ARG A 513 0.65 19.19 28.94
CA ARG A 513 -0.48 18.31 28.59
C ARG A 513 -0.02 16.91 28.18
N VAL A 514 1.09 16.83 27.43
CA VAL A 514 1.71 15.55 27.07
C VAL A 514 2.35 14.89 28.30
N ARG A 515 3.12 15.63 29.10
CA ARG A 515 3.76 15.11 30.32
C ARG A 515 2.72 14.52 31.25
N GLY A 516 1.65 15.25 31.57
CA GLY A 516 0.55 14.79 32.43
C GLY A 516 -0.17 13.57 31.86
N PHE A 517 -0.33 13.47 30.53
CA PHE A 517 -0.87 12.26 29.92
C PHE A 517 0.10 11.06 30.01
N PHE A 518 1.41 11.26 29.82
CA PHE A 518 2.39 10.19 30.02
C PHE A 518 2.48 9.76 31.48
N ASP A 519 2.29 10.69 32.42
CA ASP A 519 2.16 10.45 33.85
C ASP A 519 0.94 9.56 34.15
N GLU A 520 -0.23 9.91 33.59
CA GLU A 520 -1.47 9.11 33.68
C GLU A 520 -1.25 7.68 33.19
N VAL A 521 -0.61 7.50 32.03
CA VAL A 521 -0.28 6.18 31.47
C VAL A 521 0.72 5.44 32.37
N TRP A 522 1.73 6.13 32.89
CA TRP A 522 2.75 5.52 33.74
C TRP A 522 2.16 5.03 35.05
N SER A 523 1.33 5.84 35.69
CA SER A 523 0.58 5.50 36.91
C SER A 523 -0.37 4.33 36.65
N PHE A 524 -1.12 4.35 35.55
CA PHE A 524 -1.98 3.23 35.16
C PHE A 524 -1.21 1.92 35.02
N LEU A 525 -0.05 1.93 34.35
CA LEU A 525 0.79 0.74 34.23
C LEU A 525 1.38 0.27 35.57
N ARG A 526 1.74 1.20 36.47
CA ARG A 526 2.25 0.87 37.81
C ARG A 526 1.17 0.24 38.68
N GLU A 527 -0.04 0.82 38.72
CA GLU A 527 -1.18 0.28 39.44
C GLU A 527 -1.56 -1.10 38.92
N LEU A 528 -1.57 -1.27 37.60
CA LEU A 528 -1.91 -2.51 36.93
C LEU A 528 -0.88 -3.62 37.18
N LEU A 529 0.41 -3.31 37.19
CA LEU A 529 1.46 -4.30 37.51
C LEU A 529 1.64 -4.56 39.02
N ALA A 530 1.13 -3.70 39.89
CA ALA A 530 1.13 -3.91 41.33
C ALA A 530 -0.02 -4.84 41.80
N ARG A 531 -1.05 -5.01 40.97
CA ARG A 531 -2.23 -5.83 41.24
C ARG A 531 -1.91 -7.33 41.19
N PRO A 532 -2.15 -8.10 42.28
CA PRO A 532 -1.86 -9.53 42.32
C PRO A 532 -2.65 -10.34 41.28
N ASP A 533 -3.90 -9.97 41.01
CA ASP A 533 -4.75 -10.62 40.02
C ASP A 533 -4.19 -10.48 38.61
N VAL A 534 -3.62 -9.32 38.27
CA VAL A 534 -2.99 -9.09 36.97
C VAL A 534 -1.67 -9.84 36.85
N VAL A 535 -0.83 -9.82 37.88
CA VAL A 535 0.44 -10.58 37.89
C VAL A 535 0.17 -12.07 37.77
N GLN A 536 -0.85 -12.57 38.45
CA GLN A 536 -1.29 -13.96 38.34
C GLN A 536 -1.83 -14.27 36.94
N ALA A 537 -2.65 -13.38 36.35
CA ALA A 537 -3.13 -13.53 34.98
C ALA A 537 -1.99 -13.53 33.94
N ILE A 538 -0.92 -12.75 34.15
CA ILE A 538 0.29 -12.82 33.32
C ILE A 538 0.95 -14.19 33.46
N ARG A 539 1.09 -14.70 34.70
CA ARG A 539 1.70 -16.01 34.97
C ARG A 539 0.86 -17.16 34.43
N GLU A 540 -0.46 -17.07 34.43
CA GLU A 540 -1.38 -18.09 33.90
C GLU A 540 -1.59 -17.98 32.39
N SER A 541 -1.22 -16.84 31.78
CA SER A 541 -1.40 -16.62 30.36
C SER A 541 -0.75 -17.72 29.51
N PRO A 542 -1.45 -18.27 28.51
CA PRO A 542 -0.86 -19.22 27.57
C PRO A 542 0.07 -18.55 26.54
N HIS A 543 0.17 -17.22 26.55
CA HIS A 543 0.84 -16.44 25.50
C HIS A 543 1.91 -15.47 26.01
N LEU A 544 2.00 -15.25 27.32
CA LEU A 544 2.97 -14.36 27.94
C LEU A 544 3.88 -15.17 28.85
N SER A 545 5.18 -15.10 28.59
CA SER A 545 6.17 -15.71 29.48
C SER A 545 6.75 -14.67 30.43
N PHE A 546 6.95 -15.09 31.68
CA PHE A 546 7.37 -14.27 32.79
C PHE A 546 8.63 -14.87 33.39
N ASP A 547 9.67 -14.06 33.54
CA ASP A 547 11.01 -14.48 33.95
C ASP A 547 11.47 -13.66 35.16
N GLU A 548 11.79 -14.32 36.26
CA GLU A 548 12.29 -13.71 37.51
C GLU A 548 13.76 -14.05 37.78
N ARG A 549 14.47 -14.65 36.81
CA ARG A 549 15.91 -14.92 36.96
C ARG A 549 16.64 -13.59 37.15
N GLU A 550 17.44 -13.52 38.21
CA GLU A 550 18.24 -12.34 38.63
C GLU A 550 17.53 -11.32 39.56
N GLY A 551 16.35 -11.64 40.11
CA GLY A 551 15.72 -10.84 41.18
C GLY A 551 14.92 -9.62 40.70
N GLU A 552 14.81 -9.41 39.39
CA GLU A 552 13.91 -8.41 38.78
C GLU A 552 12.89 -9.11 37.86
N PRO A 553 11.61 -8.69 37.85
CA PRO A 553 10.60 -9.29 37.00
C PRO A 553 10.75 -8.83 35.54
N PHE A 554 10.80 -9.77 34.60
CA PHE A 554 10.81 -9.54 33.16
C PHE A 554 9.63 -10.20 32.46
N LEU A 555 9.11 -9.53 31.44
CA LEU A 555 8.19 -10.09 30.46
C LEU A 555 8.98 -10.49 29.22
N LEU A 556 8.86 -11.74 28.78
CA LEU A 556 9.42 -12.19 27.51
C LEU A 556 8.42 -11.90 26.40
N VAL A 557 8.81 -11.04 25.47
CA VAL A 557 7.98 -10.66 24.32
C VAL A 557 8.52 -11.33 23.06
N PRO A 558 7.68 -11.96 22.24
CA PRO A 558 8.12 -12.59 20.99
C PRO A 558 8.68 -11.57 19.98
N ASP A 559 9.67 -11.96 19.19
CA ASP A 559 10.23 -11.18 18.07
C ASP A 559 9.86 -11.79 16.70
N PRO A 560 8.62 -11.56 16.22
CA PRO A 560 8.18 -12.06 14.91
C PRO A 560 9.03 -11.49 13.76
N VAL A 561 9.58 -10.29 13.90
CA VAL A 561 10.41 -9.67 12.86
C VAL A 561 11.75 -10.38 12.72
N GLY A 562 12.39 -10.72 13.85
CA GLY A 562 13.61 -11.51 13.90
C GLY A 562 13.41 -12.89 13.26
N TYR A 563 12.31 -13.57 13.60
CA TYR A 563 11.94 -14.86 13.02
C TYR A 563 11.79 -14.78 11.49
N LEU A 564 10.87 -13.96 10.98
CA LEU A 564 10.56 -13.87 9.55
C LEU A 564 11.79 -13.53 8.69
N GLN A 565 12.71 -12.71 9.22
CA GLN A 565 13.91 -12.31 8.48
C GLN A 565 14.95 -13.43 8.40
N ALA A 566 15.08 -14.21 9.47
CA ALA A 566 15.98 -15.34 9.57
C ALA A 566 15.46 -16.53 8.74
N SER A 567 14.20 -16.93 8.91
CA SER A 567 13.58 -18.00 8.14
C SER A 567 13.48 -17.63 6.65
N GLY A 568 13.18 -16.38 6.30
CA GLY A 568 13.19 -15.90 4.92
C GLY A 568 14.54 -15.95 4.20
N ARG A 569 15.64 -16.35 4.85
CA ARG A 569 16.90 -16.64 4.15
C ARG A 569 16.86 -17.96 3.39
N THR A 570 15.96 -18.87 3.75
CA THR A 570 15.86 -20.22 3.18
C THR A 570 14.94 -20.28 1.96
N SER A 571 14.30 -19.17 1.57
CA SER A 571 13.39 -19.12 0.43
C SER A 571 13.63 -17.83 -0.34
N ARG A 572 13.80 -17.93 -1.67
CA ARG A 572 14.10 -16.79 -2.55
C ARG A 572 13.39 -16.90 -3.88
N LEU A 573 13.08 -15.73 -4.45
CA LEU A 573 12.53 -15.63 -5.79
C LEU A 573 13.61 -15.97 -6.82
N TYR A 574 13.29 -16.86 -7.75
CA TYR A 574 14.11 -17.21 -8.90
C TYR A 574 13.20 -17.36 -10.14
N ALA A 575 13.79 -17.67 -11.29
CA ALA A 575 13.07 -17.76 -12.56
C ALA A 575 11.92 -18.79 -12.58
N GLY A 576 11.96 -19.81 -11.71
CA GLY A 576 10.89 -20.81 -11.55
C GLY A 576 9.83 -20.46 -10.51
N GLY A 577 9.89 -19.28 -9.88
CA GLY A 577 9.00 -18.87 -8.79
C GLY A 577 9.74 -18.72 -7.46
N VAL A 578 9.12 -19.11 -6.36
CA VAL A 578 9.66 -18.94 -5.00
C VAL A 578 10.22 -20.27 -4.52
N SER A 579 11.51 -20.31 -4.21
CA SER A 579 12.15 -21.56 -3.77
C SER A 579 11.61 -22.03 -2.43
N LYS A 580 11.44 -23.34 -2.29
CA LYS A 580 11.12 -23.99 -1.03
C LYS A 580 12.28 -23.80 -0.05
N GLY A 581 11.92 -23.59 1.21
CA GLY A 581 12.81 -23.56 2.35
C GLY A 581 12.19 -24.26 3.55
N LEU A 582 13.03 -24.62 4.52
CA LEU A 582 12.61 -25.20 5.79
C LEU A 582 13.02 -24.29 6.95
N SER A 583 12.12 -24.13 7.92
CA SER A 583 12.40 -23.47 9.19
C SER A 583 11.99 -24.39 10.33
N VAL A 584 12.94 -24.85 11.15
CA VAL A 584 12.66 -25.66 12.35
C VAL A 584 12.90 -24.82 13.60
N LEU A 585 11.92 -24.72 14.49
CA LEU A 585 12.02 -24.02 15.76
C LEU A 585 12.06 -25.02 16.92
N VAL A 586 13.13 -24.99 17.70
CA VAL A 586 13.23 -25.76 18.96
C VAL A 586 12.63 -24.90 20.09
N ILE A 587 11.55 -25.38 20.70
CA ILE A 587 10.80 -24.65 21.72
C ILE A 587 11.59 -24.69 23.03
N ASP A 588 12.12 -23.54 23.45
CA ASP A 588 12.73 -23.39 24.77
C ASP A 588 11.77 -22.77 25.81
N ASP A 589 10.62 -22.27 25.35
CA ASP A 589 9.55 -21.69 26.16
C ASP A 589 8.23 -21.76 25.39
N GLU A 590 7.27 -22.56 25.89
CA GLU A 590 6.00 -22.83 25.22
C GLU A 590 5.09 -21.59 25.14
N LYS A 591 5.06 -20.77 26.20
CA LYS A 591 4.25 -19.54 26.22
C LYS A 591 4.78 -18.52 25.23
N ALA A 592 6.11 -18.37 25.15
CA ALA A 592 6.75 -17.50 24.17
C ALA A 592 6.49 -18.00 22.73
N PHE A 593 6.48 -19.32 22.50
CA PHE A 593 6.12 -19.90 21.21
C PHE A 593 4.68 -19.57 20.81
N ASN A 594 3.71 -19.81 21.70
CA ASN A 594 2.31 -19.47 21.45
C ASN A 594 2.12 -17.97 21.19
N GLY A 595 2.82 -17.12 21.95
CA GLY A 595 2.86 -15.68 21.73
C GLY A 595 3.45 -15.31 20.35
N LEU A 596 4.50 -15.99 19.91
CA LEU A 596 5.12 -15.80 18.60
C LEU A 596 4.15 -16.18 17.47
N VAL A 597 3.52 -17.36 17.53
CA VAL A 597 2.54 -17.82 16.54
C VAL A 597 1.37 -16.83 16.45
N ARG A 598 0.84 -16.39 17.60
CA ARG A 598 -0.23 -15.38 17.66
C ARG A 598 0.21 -14.05 17.04
N ALA A 599 1.43 -13.60 17.33
CA ALA A 599 1.97 -12.36 16.78
C ALA A 599 2.21 -12.46 15.27
N LEU A 600 2.64 -13.62 14.77
CA LEU A 600 2.91 -13.87 13.35
C LEU A 600 1.65 -13.82 12.48
N ARG A 601 0.47 -14.17 13.00
CA ARG A 601 -0.81 -14.04 12.27
C ARG A 601 -1.06 -12.64 11.72
N TRP A 602 -0.54 -11.60 12.38
CA TRP A 602 -0.64 -10.21 11.90
C TRP A 602 0.32 -9.85 10.77
N TYR A 603 1.36 -10.66 10.53
CA TYR A 603 2.38 -10.45 9.51
C TYR A 603 2.26 -11.44 8.35
N ALA A 604 1.76 -12.64 8.62
CA ALA A 604 1.59 -13.72 7.66
C ALA A 604 0.38 -14.56 8.08
N GLU A 605 -0.82 -14.13 7.64
CA GLU A 605 -2.09 -14.80 7.95
C GLU A 605 -2.12 -16.27 7.50
N ASP A 606 -1.36 -16.61 6.44
CA ASP A 606 -1.33 -17.92 5.79
C ASP A 606 -0.19 -18.84 6.29
N GLU A 607 0.62 -18.43 7.27
CA GLU A 607 1.72 -19.27 7.77
C GLU A 607 1.21 -20.36 8.73
N GLU A 608 1.22 -21.60 8.26
CA GLU A 608 0.98 -22.78 9.09
C GLU A 608 2.23 -23.18 9.89
N TRP A 609 2.00 -23.74 11.07
CA TRP A 609 3.01 -24.32 11.95
C TRP A 609 2.63 -25.76 12.26
N ARG A 610 3.55 -26.69 11.99
CA ARG A 610 3.31 -28.12 12.19
C ARG A 610 4.32 -28.72 13.18
N PRO A 611 3.90 -29.65 14.05
CA PRO A 611 4.84 -30.45 14.84
C PRO A 611 5.82 -31.20 13.93
N LEU A 612 7.06 -31.38 14.39
CA LEU A 612 8.09 -32.13 13.66
C LEU A 612 7.67 -33.55 13.29
N GLY A 613 6.89 -34.22 14.16
CA GLY A 613 6.41 -35.58 13.93
C GLY A 613 5.38 -35.72 12.80
N ASP A 614 4.70 -34.63 12.44
CA ASP A 614 3.65 -34.65 11.41
C ASP A 614 4.19 -34.33 10.00
N VAL A 615 5.49 -34.05 9.89
CA VAL A 615 6.12 -33.57 8.65
C VAL A 615 7.21 -34.53 8.19
N ASP A 616 7.11 -35.02 6.96
CA ASP A 616 8.19 -35.76 6.31
C ASP A 616 9.32 -34.80 5.90
N LEU A 617 10.31 -34.64 6.80
CA LEU A 617 11.48 -33.80 6.55
C LEU A 617 12.26 -34.22 5.31
N ARG A 618 12.30 -35.52 4.97
CA ARG A 618 13.05 -36.00 3.80
C ARG A 618 12.38 -35.55 2.52
N ALA A 619 11.05 -35.63 2.44
CA ALA A 619 10.29 -35.13 1.31
C ALA A 619 10.46 -33.62 1.12
N VAL A 620 10.37 -32.84 2.21
CA VAL A 620 10.57 -31.38 2.18
C VAL A 620 11.99 -31.04 1.74
N MET A 621 13.01 -31.69 2.31
CA MET A 621 14.40 -31.44 1.96
C MET A 621 14.73 -31.86 0.52
N ALA A 622 14.10 -32.92 0.00
CA ALA A 622 14.22 -33.29 -1.41
C ALA A 622 13.67 -32.21 -2.36
N GLU A 623 12.57 -31.54 -2.00
CA GLU A 623 12.06 -30.39 -2.75
C GLU A 623 13.02 -29.19 -2.67
N VAL A 624 13.51 -28.87 -1.48
CA VAL A 624 14.52 -27.82 -1.26
C VAL A 624 15.75 -28.07 -2.14
N ASP A 625 16.27 -29.29 -2.17
CA ASP A 625 17.46 -29.66 -2.92
C ASP A 625 17.27 -29.57 -4.43
N ARG A 626 16.11 -30.03 -4.92
CA ARG A 626 15.72 -29.85 -6.34
C ARG A 626 15.71 -28.37 -6.72
N ASP A 627 15.16 -27.50 -5.87
CA ASP A 627 15.17 -26.06 -6.10
C ASP A 627 16.59 -25.48 -6.09
N ARG A 628 17.45 -25.90 -5.16
CA ARG A 628 18.85 -25.43 -5.11
C ARG A 628 19.64 -25.82 -6.36
N GLU A 629 19.48 -27.05 -6.81
CA GLU A 629 20.13 -27.53 -8.03
C GLU A 629 19.58 -26.81 -9.26
N THR A 630 18.27 -26.58 -9.32
CA THR A 630 17.64 -25.80 -10.40
C THR A 630 18.20 -24.37 -10.45
N ILE A 631 18.26 -23.69 -9.30
CA ILE A 631 18.85 -22.33 -9.20
C ILE A 631 20.32 -22.35 -9.63
N LYS A 632 21.09 -23.37 -9.24
CA LYS A 632 22.50 -23.52 -9.60
C LYS A 632 22.68 -23.68 -11.11
N ARG A 633 21.91 -24.58 -11.75
CA ARG A 633 21.94 -24.80 -13.21
C ARG A 633 21.47 -23.60 -14.01
N LEU A 634 20.50 -22.83 -13.48
CA LEU A 634 20.09 -21.56 -14.07
C LEU A 634 21.21 -20.51 -14.00
N LEU A 635 21.94 -20.43 -12.89
CA LEU A 635 23.04 -19.48 -12.73
C LEU A 635 24.27 -19.87 -13.56
N SER A 636 24.52 -21.16 -13.79
CA SER A 636 25.60 -21.63 -14.68
C SER A 636 25.24 -21.53 -16.17
N GLY A 637 23.96 -21.34 -16.51
CA GLY A 637 23.47 -21.25 -17.89
C GLY A 637 23.22 -22.61 -18.55
N GLU A 638 23.31 -23.71 -17.79
CA GLU A 638 23.05 -25.08 -18.26
C GLU A 638 21.57 -25.40 -18.45
N LEU A 639 20.68 -24.62 -17.83
CA LEU A 639 19.23 -24.78 -17.95
C LEU A 639 18.62 -23.46 -18.44
N THR A 640 17.84 -23.55 -19.52
CA THR A 640 16.96 -22.48 -20.00
C THR A 640 15.52 -22.93 -19.79
N LEU A 641 14.86 -22.39 -18.78
CA LEU A 641 13.41 -22.59 -18.58
C LEU A 641 12.66 -21.59 -19.46
N GLU A 642 11.48 -21.97 -19.97
CA GLU A 642 10.48 -20.99 -20.37
C GLU A 642 10.17 -20.13 -19.15
N LEU A 643 10.67 -18.89 -19.17
CA LEU A 643 10.63 -17.98 -18.03
C LEU A 643 9.16 -17.61 -17.75
N LYS A 644 8.54 -18.28 -16.78
CA LYS A 644 7.27 -17.81 -16.23
C LYS A 644 7.56 -16.49 -15.52
N ASP A 645 6.98 -15.40 -16.02
CA ASP A 645 7.13 -14.10 -15.39
C ASP A 645 6.68 -14.20 -13.92
N PRO A 646 7.60 -14.04 -12.95
CA PRO A 646 7.28 -14.32 -11.56
C PRO A 646 6.35 -13.27 -10.96
N MET A 647 6.22 -12.09 -11.58
CA MET A 647 5.45 -10.99 -11.02
C MET A 647 4.97 -10.02 -12.10
N LYS A 648 3.64 -9.98 -12.33
CA LYS A 648 3.02 -9.00 -13.24
C LYS A 648 2.90 -7.62 -12.59
N THR A 649 3.03 -6.55 -13.35
CA THR A 649 2.74 -5.20 -12.87
C THR A 649 1.32 -4.79 -13.24
N ALA A 650 0.58 -4.28 -12.25
CA ALA A 650 -0.80 -3.88 -12.45
C ALA A 650 -1.14 -2.55 -11.76
N LEU A 651 -1.99 -1.77 -12.42
CA LEU A 651 -2.66 -0.60 -11.86
C LEU A 651 -4.03 -1.05 -11.33
N LEU A 652 -4.23 -1.00 -10.02
CA LEU A 652 -5.51 -1.30 -9.39
C LEU A 652 -6.26 0.02 -9.10
N VAL A 653 -7.33 0.29 -9.85
CA VAL A 653 -8.17 1.47 -9.62
C VAL A 653 -9.37 1.09 -8.78
N VAL A 654 -9.52 1.74 -7.63
CA VAL A 654 -10.67 1.59 -6.73
C VAL A 654 -11.42 2.91 -6.59
N GLU A 655 -12.62 2.90 -6.00
CA GLU A 655 -13.44 4.10 -5.94
C GLU A 655 -12.92 5.14 -4.95
N SER A 656 -12.52 4.73 -3.74
CA SER A 656 -12.22 5.65 -2.64
C SER A 656 -10.77 5.61 -2.14
N PRO A 657 -10.23 6.74 -1.65
CA PRO A 657 -8.88 6.80 -1.08
C PRO A 657 -8.67 5.93 0.16
N THR A 658 -9.72 5.68 0.94
CA THR A 658 -9.68 4.80 2.11
C THR A 658 -9.43 3.37 1.66
N LYS A 659 -10.25 2.86 0.73
CA LYS A 659 -10.11 1.52 0.14
C LYS A 659 -8.72 1.32 -0.48
N ALA A 660 -8.24 2.29 -1.26
CA ALA A 660 -6.89 2.22 -1.86
C ALA A 660 -5.78 2.06 -0.81
N ARG A 661 -5.88 2.81 0.30
CA ARG A 661 -4.92 2.77 1.40
C ARG A 661 -5.01 1.49 2.21
N THR A 662 -6.22 0.98 2.46
CA THR A 662 -6.47 -0.27 3.18
C THR A 662 -5.90 -1.44 2.40
N ILE A 663 -6.25 -1.56 1.11
CA ILE A 663 -5.75 -2.61 0.21
C ILE A 663 -4.22 -2.61 0.16
N ALA A 664 -3.61 -1.44 -0.06
CA ALA A 664 -2.17 -1.35 -0.16
C ALA A 664 -1.44 -1.71 1.16
N ARG A 665 -2.15 -1.68 2.30
CA ARG A 665 -1.62 -2.03 3.63
C ARG A 665 -1.68 -3.52 3.95
N PHE A 666 -2.47 -4.33 3.23
CA PHE A 666 -2.56 -5.78 3.48
C PHE A 666 -1.26 -6.52 3.24
N PHE A 667 -0.41 -5.97 2.38
CA PHE A 667 0.87 -6.58 1.99
C PHE A 667 2.06 -5.82 2.61
N GLY A 668 1.83 -5.27 3.81
CA GLY A 668 2.79 -4.46 4.54
C GLY A 668 2.63 -2.96 4.28
N ARG A 669 3.68 -2.18 4.57
CA ARG A 669 3.62 -0.74 4.38
C ARG A 669 3.85 -0.41 2.89
N PRO A 670 2.92 0.26 2.20
CA PRO A 670 3.12 0.61 0.79
C PRO A 670 4.04 1.82 0.64
N THR A 671 4.70 1.88 -0.50
CA THR A 671 5.38 3.08 -0.99
C THR A 671 4.35 4.04 -1.57
N LYS A 672 4.65 5.35 -1.53
CA LYS A 672 3.76 6.38 -2.05
C LYS A 672 4.45 7.17 -3.15
N ARG A 673 3.71 7.46 -4.21
CA ARG A 673 4.08 8.42 -5.26
C ARG A 673 2.95 9.42 -5.45
N GLU A 674 3.31 10.68 -5.64
CA GLU A 674 2.35 11.75 -5.95
C GLU A 674 2.53 12.12 -7.42
N ILE A 675 1.49 11.87 -8.21
CA ILE A 675 1.46 12.12 -9.66
C ILE A 675 0.24 13.00 -9.92
N GLY A 676 0.46 14.28 -10.24
CA GLY A 676 -0.62 15.25 -10.31
C GLY A 676 -1.49 15.24 -9.04
N PRO A 677 -2.82 15.11 -9.17
CA PRO A 677 -3.75 15.12 -8.02
C PRO A 677 -4.00 13.73 -7.39
N ILE A 678 -3.29 12.68 -7.83
CA ILE A 678 -3.45 11.31 -7.30
C ILE A 678 -2.25 10.86 -6.47
N THR A 679 -2.58 10.14 -5.39
CA THR A 679 -1.62 9.38 -4.59
C THR A 679 -1.66 7.92 -5.03
N VAL A 680 -0.54 7.43 -5.54
CA VAL A 680 -0.37 6.02 -5.94
C VAL A 680 0.28 5.27 -4.77
N PHE A 681 -0.39 4.22 -4.30
CA PHE A 681 0.16 3.31 -3.30
C PHE A 681 0.73 2.07 -3.98
N GLU A 682 2.05 1.89 -3.90
CA GLU A 682 2.73 0.77 -4.52
C GLU A 682 3.04 -0.32 -3.49
N THR A 683 2.63 -1.55 -3.80
CA THR A 683 2.85 -2.73 -2.95
C THR A 683 3.04 -4.00 -3.76
N SER A 684 3.59 -5.04 -3.14
CA SER A 684 3.85 -6.34 -3.77
C SER A 684 2.98 -7.40 -3.10
N THR A 685 2.11 -8.05 -3.87
CA THR A 685 1.31 -9.19 -3.41
C THR A 685 2.05 -10.52 -3.52
N GLY A 686 3.13 -10.52 -4.30
CA GLY A 686 3.83 -11.72 -4.71
C GLY A 686 3.69 -11.95 -6.21
N ASP A 687 2.50 -12.33 -6.63
CA ASP A 687 2.16 -12.55 -8.04
C ASP A 687 2.02 -11.23 -8.82
N PHE A 688 1.69 -10.15 -8.11
CA PHE A 688 1.55 -8.81 -8.68
C PHE A 688 2.33 -7.73 -7.92
N PHE A 689 2.95 -6.84 -8.68
CA PHE A 689 3.30 -5.50 -8.21
C PHE A 689 2.14 -4.54 -8.50
N LEU A 690 1.42 -4.14 -7.44
CA LEU A 690 0.21 -3.33 -7.53
C LEU A 690 0.53 -1.85 -7.32
N SER A 691 0.09 -1.02 -8.26
CA SER A 691 -0.07 0.43 -8.11
C SER A 691 -1.54 0.71 -7.82
N VAL A 692 -1.90 0.93 -6.55
CA VAL A 692 -3.28 1.10 -6.10
C VAL A 692 -3.63 2.59 -6.09
N VAL A 693 -4.68 2.99 -6.80
CA VAL A 693 -5.13 4.38 -6.96
C VAL A 693 -6.64 4.49 -6.75
N ALA A 694 -7.10 5.63 -6.23
CA ALA A 694 -8.52 5.93 -6.13
C ALA A 694 -9.00 6.87 -7.25
N SER A 695 -10.10 6.53 -7.92
CA SER A 695 -10.80 7.41 -8.87
C SER A 695 -11.52 8.59 -8.18
N LYS A 696 -11.76 8.46 -6.86
CA LYS A 696 -12.52 9.39 -6.01
C LYS A 696 -13.99 9.51 -6.47
N GLY A 697 -14.63 8.37 -6.73
CA GLY A 697 -15.99 8.28 -7.30
C GLY A 697 -16.01 8.43 -8.83
N HIS A 698 -17.17 8.79 -9.40
CA HIS A 698 -17.34 9.03 -10.84
C HIS A 698 -16.30 9.99 -11.42
N VAL A 699 -15.80 9.67 -12.61
CA VAL A 699 -14.85 10.52 -13.35
C VAL A 699 -15.53 11.34 -14.44
N PHE A 700 -16.57 10.77 -15.05
CA PHE A 700 -17.44 11.44 -16.02
C PHE A 700 -18.89 11.44 -15.57
N ASP A 701 -19.65 12.43 -16.03
CA ASP A 701 -21.11 12.49 -15.92
C ASP A 701 -21.72 13.11 -17.19
N LEU A 702 -23.02 12.90 -17.39
CA LEU A 702 -23.73 13.38 -18.57
C LEU A 702 -23.62 14.90 -18.68
N VAL A 703 -23.19 15.39 -19.84
CA VAL A 703 -23.20 16.83 -20.16
C VAL A 703 -24.62 17.39 -20.06
N THR A 704 -24.75 18.70 -19.86
CA THR A 704 -26.09 19.33 -19.78
C THR A 704 -26.54 19.91 -21.12
N ARG A 705 -25.60 20.12 -22.04
CA ARG A 705 -25.82 20.72 -23.36
C ARG A 705 -25.61 19.68 -24.47
N GLY A 706 -26.37 19.81 -25.56
CA GLY A 706 -26.32 18.88 -26.69
C GLY A 706 -27.38 17.78 -26.58
N GLY A 707 -27.91 17.37 -27.74
CA GLY A 707 -29.03 16.42 -27.83
C GLY A 707 -30.21 16.78 -26.92
N PHE A 708 -30.90 15.76 -26.40
CA PHE A 708 -31.93 15.89 -25.39
C PHE A 708 -31.33 15.70 -23.99
N HIS A 709 -31.01 16.82 -23.33
CA HIS A 709 -30.38 16.89 -21.99
C HIS A 709 -29.07 16.09 -21.84
N GLY A 710 -28.25 16.07 -22.90
CA GLY A 710 -26.96 15.36 -22.94
C GLY A 710 -26.98 14.01 -23.64
N VAL A 711 -28.09 13.65 -24.30
CA VAL A 711 -28.24 12.40 -25.05
C VAL A 711 -28.57 12.71 -26.50
N GLU A 712 -27.70 12.35 -27.43
CA GLU A 712 -27.89 12.48 -28.88
C GLU A 712 -28.61 11.25 -29.45
N VAL A 713 -29.22 11.40 -30.63
CA VAL A 713 -29.80 10.27 -31.38
C VAL A 713 -28.98 10.08 -32.65
N LEU A 714 -28.37 8.91 -32.78
CA LEU A 714 -27.56 8.52 -33.95
C LEU A 714 -28.13 7.19 -34.49
N ASP A 715 -28.51 7.17 -35.76
CA ASP A 715 -29.07 5.97 -36.44
C ASP A 715 -30.21 5.28 -35.66
N GLY A 716 -31.08 6.07 -35.02
CA GLY A 716 -32.20 5.57 -34.22
C GLY A 716 -31.84 5.06 -32.82
N HIS A 717 -30.59 5.27 -32.37
CA HIS A 717 -30.10 4.88 -31.05
C HIS A 717 -29.76 6.09 -30.18
N PHE A 718 -29.99 5.97 -28.88
CA PHE A 718 -29.67 7.00 -27.89
C PHE A 718 -28.20 6.88 -27.46
N ILE A 719 -27.42 7.92 -27.71
CA ILE A 719 -26.00 7.99 -27.35
C ILE A 719 -25.79 9.05 -26.28
N PRO A 720 -25.52 8.66 -25.01
CA PRO A 720 -25.15 9.59 -23.96
C PRO A 720 -23.78 10.22 -24.22
N ILE A 721 -23.68 11.52 -23.94
CA ILE A 721 -22.43 12.28 -24.02
C ILE A 721 -21.94 12.59 -22.61
N TYR A 722 -20.71 12.21 -22.34
CA TYR A 722 -20.07 12.34 -21.03
C TYR A 722 -18.95 13.39 -21.06
N GLY A 723 -18.95 14.27 -20.07
CA GLY A 723 -17.90 15.25 -19.82
C GLY A 723 -17.22 14.96 -18.49
N THR A 724 -15.98 15.45 -18.32
CA THR A 724 -15.27 15.33 -17.04
C THR A 724 -15.96 16.14 -15.95
N ILE A 725 -16.06 15.57 -14.76
CA ILE A 725 -16.67 16.25 -13.61
C ILE A 725 -15.71 17.33 -13.09
N LYS A 726 -16.23 18.56 -12.98
CA LYS A 726 -15.56 19.75 -12.47
C LYS A 726 -16.20 20.16 -11.16
N ARG A 727 -15.44 20.29 -10.07
CA ARG A 727 -15.96 20.66 -8.75
C ARG A 727 -15.42 22.01 -8.29
N CYS A 728 -16.30 22.90 -7.83
CA CYS A 728 -15.88 24.19 -7.30
C CYS A 728 -15.20 24.06 -5.93
N ARG A 729 -14.00 24.63 -5.79
CA ARG A 729 -13.23 24.64 -4.53
C ARG A 729 -13.93 25.38 -3.38
N LYS A 730 -14.71 26.42 -3.70
CA LYS A 730 -15.35 27.29 -2.70
C LYS A 730 -16.75 26.82 -2.29
N CYS A 731 -17.65 26.59 -3.25
CA CYS A 731 -19.05 26.25 -2.96
C CYS A 731 -19.38 24.76 -3.11
N GLY A 732 -18.48 23.95 -3.67
CA GLY A 732 -18.66 22.50 -3.81
C GLY A 732 -19.58 22.05 -4.93
N GLU A 733 -20.19 22.97 -5.69
CA GLU A 733 -21.04 22.68 -6.85
C GLU A 733 -20.26 21.90 -7.93
N GLN A 734 -20.95 21.01 -8.65
CA GLN A 734 -20.37 20.19 -9.71
C GLN A 734 -20.93 20.55 -11.08
N TYR A 735 -20.08 20.52 -12.09
CA TYR A 735 -20.40 20.79 -13.48
C TYR A 735 -19.74 19.75 -14.38
N THR A 736 -20.28 19.56 -15.57
CA THR A 736 -19.73 18.66 -16.60
C THR A 736 -19.30 19.42 -17.85
N ASP A 737 -19.99 20.53 -18.14
CA ASP A 737 -19.72 21.36 -19.30
C ASP A 737 -18.33 22.01 -19.21
N ASP A 738 -17.79 22.44 -20.34
CA ASP A 738 -16.49 23.09 -20.42
C ASP A 738 -16.58 24.53 -19.89
N LEU A 739 -16.01 24.75 -18.69
CA LEU A 739 -16.13 25.98 -17.91
C LEU A 739 -14.82 26.24 -17.16
N ASP A 740 -14.27 27.45 -17.27
CA ASP A 740 -13.05 27.84 -16.54
C ASP A 740 -13.33 28.25 -15.08
N LEU A 741 -14.46 28.91 -14.86
CA LEU A 741 -14.86 29.48 -13.56
C LEU A 741 -16.24 28.98 -13.15
N CYS A 742 -16.44 28.84 -11.85
CA CYS A 742 -17.72 28.45 -11.26
C CYS A 742 -18.80 29.51 -11.56
N PRO A 743 -19.88 29.18 -12.32
CA PRO A 743 -20.95 30.12 -12.62
C PRO A 743 -21.66 30.68 -11.37
N LYS A 744 -21.63 29.94 -10.26
CA LYS A 744 -22.30 30.29 -9.00
C LYS A 744 -21.50 31.26 -8.13
N CYS A 745 -20.16 31.22 -8.16
CA CYS A 745 -19.35 31.99 -7.22
C CYS A 745 -18.01 32.52 -7.77
N GLY A 746 -17.74 32.38 -9.07
CA GLY A 746 -16.55 32.90 -9.75
C GLY A 746 -15.22 32.24 -9.35
N SER A 747 -15.24 31.15 -8.59
CA SER A 747 -14.03 30.46 -8.12
C SER A 747 -13.54 29.42 -9.14
N LYS A 748 -12.24 29.11 -9.13
CA LYS A 748 -11.63 28.05 -9.94
C LYS A 748 -12.29 26.68 -9.69
N LEU A 749 -12.35 25.86 -10.74
CA LEU A 749 -12.88 24.50 -10.71
C LEU A 749 -11.74 23.48 -10.67
N ASP A 750 -11.91 22.42 -9.88
CA ASP A 750 -11.08 21.22 -9.92
C ASP A 750 -11.65 20.25 -10.96
N ASP A 751 -10.91 20.05 -12.05
CA ASP A 751 -11.32 19.16 -13.14
C ASP A 751 -10.76 17.74 -12.95
N LYS A 752 -11.63 16.73 -13.02
CA LYS A 752 -11.21 15.33 -13.06
C LYS A 752 -10.40 14.94 -14.30
N ALA A 753 -10.33 15.78 -15.32
CA ALA A 753 -9.39 15.64 -16.43
C ALA A 753 -7.93 15.53 -15.94
N GLU A 754 -7.54 16.27 -14.89
CA GLU A 754 -6.19 16.18 -14.30
C GLU A 754 -5.96 14.81 -13.64
N LEU A 755 -7.00 14.27 -12.98
CA LEU A 755 -6.96 12.94 -12.38
C LEU A 755 -6.83 11.86 -13.45
N LEU A 756 -7.59 11.97 -14.54
CA LEU A 756 -7.55 11.05 -15.68
C LEU A 756 -6.17 11.07 -16.36
N LYS A 757 -5.59 12.25 -16.63
CA LYS A 757 -4.23 12.38 -17.17
C LYS A 757 -3.19 11.70 -16.27
N ALA A 758 -3.29 11.90 -14.95
CA ALA A 758 -2.39 11.25 -14.01
C ALA A 758 -2.59 9.72 -13.96
N LEU A 759 -3.83 9.22 -14.09
CA LEU A 759 -4.09 7.78 -14.24
C LEU A 759 -3.48 7.23 -15.53
N ALA A 760 -3.58 7.94 -16.65
CA ALA A 760 -2.95 7.57 -17.91
C ALA A 760 -1.43 7.47 -17.78
N ASP A 761 -0.80 8.40 -17.05
CA ASP A 761 0.64 8.37 -16.79
C ASP A 761 1.11 7.17 -15.96
N VAL A 762 0.24 6.63 -15.09
CA VAL A 762 0.49 5.38 -14.35
C VAL A 762 0.20 4.17 -15.23
N ALA A 763 -0.88 4.21 -16.01
CA ALA A 763 -1.27 3.13 -16.93
C ALA A 763 -0.17 2.82 -17.95
N LYS A 764 0.50 3.85 -18.49
CA LYS A 764 1.67 3.72 -19.38
C LYS A 764 2.81 2.90 -18.76
N GLU A 765 2.94 2.86 -17.42
CA GLU A 765 4.03 2.18 -16.71
C GLU A 765 3.78 0.69 -16.49
N VAL A 766 2.51 0.28 -16.37
CA VAL A 766 2.11 -1.09 -16.00
C VAL A 766 1.72 -1.91 -17.23
N ASP A 767 1.45 -3.20 -17.03
CA ASP A 767 1.00 -4.08 -18.11
C ASP A 767 -0.50 -4.37 -18.05
N VAL A 768 -1.06 -4.45 -16.83
CA VAL A 768 -2.48 -4.76 -16.62
C VAL A 768 -3.18 -3.64 -15.86
N LEU A 769 -4.37 -3.24 -16.30
CA LEU A 769 -5.31 -2.43 -15.53
C LEU A 769 -6.30 -3.38 -14.84
N LEU A 770 -6.36 -3.30 -13.51
CA LEU A 770 -7.32 -3.99 -12.67
C LEU A 770 -8.33 -2.98 -12.15
N VAL A 771 -9.59 -3.19 -12.47
CA VAL A 771 -10.71 -2.36 -12.01
C VAL A 771 -11.30 -2.99 -10.75
N GLY A 772 -11.10 -2.37 -9.60
CA GLY A 772 -11.52 -2.83 -8.28
C GLY A 772 -12.58 -1.93 -7.63
N THR A 773 -13.54 -1.46 -8.44
CA THR A 773 -14.70 -0.68 -7.97
C THR A 773 -15.72 -1.56 -7.24
N ASP A 774 -16.68 -0.94 -6.57
CA ASP A 774 -17.71 -1.64 -5.79
C ASP A 774 -18.54 -2.61 -6.65
N ALA A 775 -19.05 -3.67 -6.02
CA ALA A 775 -19.70 -4.80 -6.69
C ALA A 775 -21.18 -4.53 -6.98
N ASP A 776 -21.47 -3.39 -7.60
CA ASP A 776 -22.81 -2.94 -7.98
C ASP A 776 -22.81 -2.26 -9.36
N ALA A 777 -23.98 -1.91 -9.88
CA ALA A 777 -24.09 -1.29 -11.20
C ALA A 777 -23.40 0.09 -11.29
N GLU A 778 -23.37 0.84 -10.18
CA GLU A 778 -22.68 2.13 -10.11
C GLU A 778 -21.16 1.95 -10.18
N GLY A 779 -20.62 1.03 -9.38
CA GLY A 779 -19.22 0.63 -9.41
C GLY A 779 -18.80 0.07 -10.77
N GLU A 780 -19.64 -0.73 -11.43
CA GLU A 780 -19.35 -1.26 -12.76
C GLU A 780 -19.25 -0.14 -13.81
N LYS A 781 -20.15 0.85 -13.77
CA LYS A 781 -20.05 2.06 -14.62
C LYS A 781 -18.75 2.79 -14.36
N ILE A 782 -18.43 3.13 -13.11
CA ILE A 782 -17.19 3.86 -12.78
C ILE A 782 -15.97 3.09 -13.30
N GLY A 783 -16.01 1.76 -13.17
CA GLY A 783 -15.01 0.86 -13.69
C GLY A 783 -14.88 0.92 -15.21
N TRP A 784 -16.01 0.89 -15.92
CA TRP A 784 -16.09 1.00 -17.37
C TRP A 784 -15.57 2.33 -17.89
N ASP A 785 -15.95 3.46 -17.28
CA ASP A 785 -15.44 4.79 -17.64
C ASP A 785 -13.91 4.85 -17.59
N VAL A 786 -13.34 4.36 -16.49
CA VAL A 786 -11.89 4.34 -16.28
C VAL A 786 -11.23 3.39 -17.27
N ALA A 787 -11.81 2.22 -17.50
CA ALA A 787 -11.30 1.24 -18.46
C ALA A 787 -11.27 1.79 -19.87
N VAL A 788 -12.38 2.37 -20.35
CA VAL A 788 -12.50 2.97 -21.68
C VAL A 788 -11.48 4.09 -21.83
N PHE A 789 -11.40 5.03 -20.87
CA PHE A 789 -10.44 6.12 -20.94
C PHE A 789 -8.98 5.63 -20.94
N LEU A 790 -8.66 4.61 -20.13
CA LEU A 790 -7.28 4.11 -19.99
C LEU A 790 -6.90 3.09 -21.06
N ALA A 791 -7.84 2.59 -21.84
CA ALA A 791 -7.60 1.59 -22.86
C ALA A 791 -6.47 1.94 -23.83
N PRO A 792 -6.29 3.18 -24.32
CA PRO A 792 -5.16 3.51 -25.19
C PRO A 792 -3.78 3.34 -24.53
N TYR A 793 -3.69 3.33 -23.20
CA TYR A 793 -2.42 3.43 -22.47
C TYR A 793 -1.96 2.13 -21.80
N VAL A 794 -2.81 1.10 -21.74
CA VAL A 794 -2.53 -0.18 -21.07
C VAL A 794 -2.75 -1.36 -22.01
N ARG A 795 -2.05 -2.48 -21.82
CA ARG A 795 -2.18 -3.65 -22.70
C ARG A 795 -3.44 -4.46 -22.42
N GLU A 796 -3.64 -4.81 -21.15
CA GLU A 796 -4.73 -5.67 -20.69
C GLU A 796 -5.61 -4.93 -19.68
N ILE A 797 -6.92 -5.12 -19.75
CA ILE A 797 -7.89 -4.58 -18.79
C ILE A 797 -8.69 -5.73 -18.21
N ARG A 798 -8.82 -5.78 -16.89
CA ARG A 798 -9.61 -6.78 -16.17
C ARG A 798 -10.37 -6.15 -15.02
N ARG A 799 -11.46 -6.80 -14.61
CA ARG A 799 -12.30 -6.43 -13.46
C ARG A 799 -12.04 -7.41 -12.31
N VAL A 800 -11.74 -6.86 -11.13
CA VAL A 800 -11.55 -7.62 -9.88
C VAL A 800 -12.66 -7.26 -8.92
N GLU A 801 -13.50 -8.24 -8.60
CA GLU A 801 -14.69 -8.05 -7.78
C GLU A 801 -14.48 -8.70 -6.40
N PHE A 802 -14.78 -7.95 -5.34
CA PHE A 802 -14.70 -8.45 -3.96
C PHE A 802 -15.79 -7.78 -3.11
N HIS A 803 -16.50 -8.60 -2.33
CA HIS A 803 -17.58 -8.14 -1.43
C HIS A 803 -17.08 -7.79 -0.02
N GLU A 804 -15.80 -8.02 0.25
CA GLU A 804 -15.12 -7.66 1.50
C GLU A 804 -13.75 -7.07 1.16
N VAL A 805 -13.34 -6.02 1.87
CA VAL A 805 -12.00 -5.44 1.71
C VAL A 805 -11.06 -6.18 2.65
N THR A 806 -10.65 -7.40 2.27
CA THR A 806 -9.72 -8.25 3.02
C THR A 806 -8.58 -8.73 2.13
N ARG A 807 -7.44 -9.15 2.73
CA ARG A 807 -6.32 -9.72 1.98
C ARG A 807 -6.74 -10.95 1.18
N ARG A 808 -7.48 -11.86 1.83
CA ARG A 808 -7.98 -13.11 1.24
C ARG A 808 -8.86 -12.86 0.01
N ALA A 809 -9.92 -12.07 0.15
CA ALA A 809 -10.84 -11.79 -0.95
C ALA A 809 -10.15 -11.07 -2.12
N LEU A 810 -9.23 -10.16 -1.83
CA LEU A 810 -8.44 -9.51 -2.85
C LEU A 810 -7.54 -10.50 -3.60
N MET A 811 -6.83 -11.40 -2.90
CA MET A 811 -5.98 -12.41 -3.54
C MET A 811 -6.80 -13.38 -4.42
N GLU A 812 -7.98 -13.76 -3.97
CA GLU A 812 -8.92 -14.57 -4.76
C GLU A 812 -9.40 -13.83 -6.01
N ALA A 813 -9.79 -12.56 -5.88
CA ALA A 813 -10.21 -11.71 -7.00
C ALA A 813 -9.07 -11.47 -8.01
N LEU A 814 -7.83 -11.32 -7.54
CA LEU A 814 -6.63 -11.19 -8.39
C LEU A 814 -6.30 -12.47 -9.17
N ARG A 815 -6.61 -13.64 -8.61
CA ARG A 815 -6.42 -14.95 -9.27
C ARG A 815 -7.55 -15.28 -10.25
N ASN A 816 -8.75 -14.79 -9.99
CA ASN A 816 -9.94 -15.02 -10.83
C ASN A 816 -10.54 -13.70 -11.40
N PRO A 817 -9.78 -12.89 -12.15
CA PRO A 817 -10.31 -11.66 -12.71
C PRO A 817 -11.29 -11.93 -13.87
N ARG A 818 -12.35 -11.15 -13.96
CA ARG A 818 -13.34 -11.21 -15.06
C ARG A 818 -13.20 -10.03 -16.03
N GLU A 819 -14.01 -10.01 -17.08
CA GLU A 819 -14.23 -8.82 -17.91
C GLU A 819 -15.29 -7.90 -17.28
N ILE A 820 -15.38 -6.66 -17.76
CA ILE A 820 -16.42 -5.73 -17.34
C ILE A 820 -17.77 -6.24 -17.85
N ASP A 821 -18.77 -6.27 -16.97
CA ASP A 821 -20.13 -6.66 -17.33
C ASP A 821 -20.85 -5.48 -17.98
N GLU A 822 -20.90 -5.50 -19.31
CA GLU A 822 -21.54 -4.46 -20.10
C GLU A 822 -23.04 -4.30 -19.77
N ARG A 823 -23.73 -5.35 -19.28
CA ARG A 823 -25.17 -5.26 -18.94
C ARG A 823 -25.40 -4.40 -17.71
N LEU A 824 -24.51 -4.48 -16.72
CA LEU A 824 -24.56 -3.62 -15.53
C LEU A 824 -24.26 -2.17 -15.89
N VAL A 825 -23.33 -1.93 -16.82
CA VAL A 825 -23.03 -0.60 -17.35
C VAL A 825 -24.26 -0.03 -18.06
N GLU A 826 -24.88 -0.79 -18.97
CA GLU A 826 -26.08 -0.38 -19.70
C GLU A 826 -27.26 -0.09 -18.74
N ALA A 827 -27.43 -0.92 -17.70
CA ALA A 827 -28.44 -0.68 -16.66
C ALA A 827 -28.19 0.63 -15.90
N GLN A 828 -26.93 0.96 -15.60
CA GLN A 828 -26.57 2.22 -14.95
C GLN A 828 -26.81 3.41 -15.88
N ILE A 829 -26.41 3.32 -17.16
CA ILE A 829 -26.62 4.36 -18.17
C ILE A 829 -28.11 4.66 -18.30
N LEU A 830 -28.95 3.63 -18.44
CA LEU A 830 -30.40 3.78 -18.55
C LEU A 830 -30.98 4.48 -17.31
N ARG A 831 -30.62 4.01 -16.11
CA ARG A 831 -31.05 4.64 -14.85
C ARG A 831 -30.64 6.11 -14.78
N ARG A 832 -29.42 6.44 -15.18
CA ARG A 832 -28.90 7.81 -15.15
C ARG A 832 -29.62 8.72 -16.15
N VAL A 833 -29.90 8.22 -17.35
CA VAL A 833 -30.68 8.94 -18.38
C VAL A 833 -32.12 9.15 -17.92
N GLU A 834 -32.77 8.12 -17.38
CA GLU A 834 -34.14 8.22 -16.85
C GLU A 834 -34.25 9.27 -15.74
N ASP A 835 -33.35 9.21 -14.75
CA ASP A 835 -33.32 10.16 -13.64
C ASP A 835 -33.01 11.59 -14.13
N ARG A 836 -32.18 11.74 -15.18
CA ARG A 836 -31.89 13.04 -15.82
C ARG A 836 -33.14 13.60 -16.51
N TRP A 837 -33.76 12.85 -17.40
CA TRP A 837 -34.91 13.30 -18.19
C TRP A 837 -36.11 13.60 -17.31
N ILE A 838 -36.54 12.64 -16.48
CA ILE A 838 -37.70 12.82 -15.60
C ILE A 838 -37.42 13.91 -14.56
N GLY A 839 -36.21 13.91 -13.99
CA GLY A 839 -35.81 14.87 -12.97
C GLY A 839 -35.80 16.30 -13.49
N PHE A 840 -35.16 16.55 -14.63
CA PHE A 840 -35.05 17.89 -15.19
C PHE A 840 -36.41 18.43 -15.64
N GLU A 841 -37.17 17.64 -16.40
CA GLU A 841 -38.48 18.05 -16.91
C GLU A 841 -39.48 18.37 -15.80
N LEU A 842 -39.59 17.49 -14.79
CA LEU A 842 -40.49 17.74 -13.66
C LEU A 842 -40.01 18.89 -12.78
N SER A 843 -38.70 19.03 -12.59
CA SER A 843 -38.13 20.14 -11.82
C SER A 843 -38.41 21.47 -12.52
N GLN A 844 -38.21 21.58 -13.83
CA GLN A 844 -38.52 22.80 -14.59
C GLN A 844 -40.00 23.19 -14.49
N LYS A 845 -40.91 22.22 -14.57
CA LYS A 845 -42.36 22.45 -14.36
C LYS A 845 -42.65 22.97 -12.96
N LEU A 846 -42.08 22.35 -11.92
CA LEU A 846 -42.25 22.80 -10.53
C LEU A 846 -41.66 24.19 -10.29
N GLN A 847 -40.46 24.44 -10.78
CA GLN A 847 -39.75 25.72 -10.63
C GLN A 847 -40.53 26.84 -11.31
N SER A 848 -41.14 26.57 -12.47
CA SER A 848 -42.00 27.51 -13.19
C SER A 848 -43.28 27.80 -12.40
N TYR A 849 -43.95 26.75 -11.91
CA TYR A 849 -45.20 26.88 -11.16
C TYR A 849 -45.02 27.62 -9.82
N PHE A 850 -44.00 27.25 -9.04
CA PHE A 850 -43.73 27.82 -7.72
C PHE A 850 -42.79 29.03 -7.74
N ARG A 851 -42.23 29.39 -8.90
CA ARG A 851 -41.21 30.44 -9.08
C ARG A 851 -39.99 30.29 -8.18
N LYS A 852 -39.60 29.04 -7.88
CA LYS A 852 -38.47 28.70 -7.01
C LYS A 852 -37.53 27.74 -7.71
N LYS A 853 -36.40 28.26 -8.21
CA LYS A 853 -35.37 27.48 -8.93
C LYS A 853 -34.68 26.39 -8.10
N THR A 854 -34.87 26.39 -6.78
CA THR A 854 -34.28 25.40 -5.85
C THR A 854 -35.12 24.14 -5.68
N LEU A 855 -36.33 24.09 -6.24
CA LEU A 855 -37.18 22.91 -6.15
C LEU A 855 -36.72 21.83 -7.13
N SER A 856 -36.75 20.58 -6.66
CA SER A 856 -36.49 19.40 -7.47
C SER A 856 -37.66 18.42 -7.41
N ALA A 857 -37.90 17.74 -8.52
CA ALA A 857 -38.76 16.56 -8.61
C ALA A 857 -37.99 15.42 -9.25
N GLY A 858 -38.43 14.20 -8.98
CA GLY A 858 -37.75 13.01 -9.47
C GLY A 858 -38.58 11.77 -9.21
N ARG A 859 -38.30 10.73 -9.99
CA ARG A 859 -39.09 9.51 -10.05
C ARG A 859 -39.33 8.84 -8.69
N VAL A 860 -38.32 8.85 -7.80
CA VAL A 860 -38.41 8.22 -6.46
C VAL A 860 -38.76 9.23 -5.36
N GLN A 861 -38.17 10.43 -5.37
CA GLN A 861 -38.39 11.42 -4.32
C GLN A 861 -39.84 11.90 -4.24
N THR A 862 -40.51 12.05 -5.38
CA THR A 862 -41.89 12.56 -5.44
C THR A 862 -42.90 11.56 -4.85
N PRO A 863 -42.88 10.26 -5.19
CA PRO A 863 -43.71 9.26 -4.51
C PRO A 863 -43.45 9.13 -3.00
N VAL A 864 -42.18 9.15 -2.57
CA VAL A 864 -41.84 9.04 -1.14
C VAL A 864 -42.38 10.23 -0.35
N LEU A 865 -42.25 11.45 -0.87
CA LEU A 865 -42.82 12.64 -0.25
C LEU A 865 -44.35 12.54 -0.14
N ARG A 866 -45.02 11.99 -1.17
CA ARG A 866 -46.45 11.69 -1.12
C ARG A 866 -46.79 10.70 -0.01
N TRP A 867 -46.03 9.61 0.13
CA TRP A 867 -46.26 8.64 1.22
C TRP A 867 -46.14 9.26 2.60
N ILE A 868 -45.17 10.16 2.82
CA ILE A 868 -45.00 10.89 4.07
C ILE A 868 -46.21 11.81 4.32
N ALA A 869 -46.63 12.57 3.32
CA ALA A 869 -47.79 13.45 3.41
C ALA A 869 -49.08 12.68 3.73
N ASP A 870 -49.30 11.56 3.03
CA ASP A 870 -50.45 10.69 3.24
C ASP A 870 -50.40 9.99 4.60
N ARG A 871 -49.22 9.57 5.07
CA ARG A 871 -49.02 9.02 6.41
C ARG A 871 -49.34 10.06 7.49
N CYS A 872 -48.92 11.31 7.32
CA CYS A 872 -49.24 12.39 8.24
C CYS A 872 -50.75 12.65 8.30
N ARG A 873 -51.44 12.68 7.15
CA ARG A 873 -52.91 12.80 7.11
C ARG A 873 -53.60 11.63 7.81
N LYS A 874 -53.16 10.40 7.56
CA LYS A 874 -53.67 9.18 8.22
C LYS A 874 -53.44 9.25 9.73
N TRP A 875 -52.25 9.65 10.18
CA TRP A 875 -51.92 9.79 11.60
C TRP A 875 -52.80 10.83 12.30
N ARG A 876 -53.03 12.00 11.67
CA ARG A 876 -53.94 13.03 12.21
C ARG A 876 -55.37 12.50 12.37
N ARG A 877 -55.84 11.66 11.44
CA ARG A 877 -57.17 11.01 11.51
C ARG A 877 -57.21 9.85 12.51
N SER A 878 -56.07 9.25 12.85
CA SER A 878 -55.97 8.15 13.81
C SER A 878 -55.80 8.62 15.26
N LEU A 879 -55.85 9.93 15.54
CA LEU A 879 -55.86 10.41 16.92
C LEU A 879 -57.11 9.89 17.65
N ARG A 880 -56.90 9.42 18.87
CA ARG A 880 -57.88 8.77 19.75
C ARG A 880 -57.67 9.31 21.16
N ASP A 881 -58.73 9.38 21.95
CA ASP A 881 -58.60 9.69 23.37
C ASP A 881 -58.33 8.40 24.14
N CYS A 882 -57.34 8.46 25.04
CA CYS A 882 -56.85 7.31 25.79
C CYS A 882 -57.27 7.44 27.26
N PHE A 883 -58.01 6.43 27.75
CA PHE A 883 -58.42 6.32 29.14
C PHE A 883 -57.59 5.23 29.80
N GLY A 884 -56.73 5.62 30.73
CA GLY A 884 -55.97 4.68 31.57
C GLY A 884 -56.80 4.26 32.77
N LEU A 885 -57.21 3.00 32.79
CA LEU A 885 -57.95 2.40 33.90
C LEU A 885 -56.99 1.58 34.75
N THR A 886 -57.07 1.76 36.06
CA THR A 886 -56.43 0.86 37.04
C THR A 886 -57.56 0.11 37.73
N LEU A 887 -57.61 -1.20 37.53
CA LEU A 887 -58.61 -2.06 38.13
C LEU A 887 -58.29 -2.28 39.63
N GLU A 888 -59.27 -2.72 40.41
CA GLU A 888 -59.13 -2.94 41.86
C GLU A 888 -58.00 -3.94 42.21
N ASN A 889 -57.73 -4.89 41.33
CA ASN A 889 -56.63 -5.85 41.46
C ASN A 889 -55.26 -5.32 40.99
N GLY A 890 -55.15 -4.02 40.68
CA GLY A 890 -53.91 -3.35 40.25
C GLY A 890 -53.58 -3.50 38.76
N LEU A 891 -54.38 -4.24 37.98
CA LEU A 891 -54.17 -4.35 36.53
C LEU A 891 -54.44 -3.03 35.82
N LYS A 892 -53.55 -2.66 34.88
CA LYS A 892 -53.69 -1.45 34.07
C LYS A 892 -54.22 -1.79 32.68
N VAL A 893 -55.36 -1.21 32.33
CA VAL A 893 -55.99 -1.34 31.01
C VAL A 893 -56.03 0.02 30.34
N VAL A 894 -55.70 0.08 29.05
CA VAL A 894 -55.79 1.32 28.26
C VAL A 894 -56.90 1.18 27.24
N LEU A 895 -57.99 1.92 27.43
CA LEU A 895 -59.04 2.05 26.43
C LEU A 895 -58.71 3.17 25.45
N ARG A 896 -58.76 2.89 24.15
CA ARG A 896 -58.52 3.85 23.07
C ARG A 896 -59.83 4.12 22.34
N LEU A 897 -60.46 5.27 22.60
CA LEU A 897 -61.76 5.62 22.02
C LEU A 897 -61.61 6.70 20.94
N PRO A 898 -62.58 6.84 20.01
CA PRO A 898 -62.63 7.97 19.08
C PRO A 898 -62.46 9.31 19.81
N ARG A 899 -61.94 10.33 19.11
CA ARG A 899 -61.73 11.65 19.70
C ARG A 899 -63.08 12.27 20.09
N MET A 900 -63.15 12.74 21.33
CA MET A 900 -64.32 13.26 22.01
C MET A 900 -64.12 14.74 22.35
N THR A 901 -65.23 15.43 22.62
CA THR A 901 -65.24 16.75 23.23
C THR A 901 -64.93 16.67 24.73
N ALA A 902 -64.52 17.78 25.36
CA ALA A 902 -64.20 17.79 26.79
C ALA A 902 -65.36 17.30 27.68
N ARG A 903 -66.61 17.57 27.27
CA ARG A 903 -67.82 17.12 27.97
C ARG A 903 -67.99 15.60 27.86
N GLU A 904 -67.89 15.05 26.65
CA GLU A 904 -67.99 13.60 26.40
C GLU A 904 -66.88 12.81 27.11
N VAL A 905 -65.67 13.36 27.20
CA VAL A 905 -64.58 12.76 27.99
C VAL A 905 -64.96 12.67 29.47
N SER A 906 -65.49 13.75 30.05
CA SER A 906 -65.94 13.77 31.45
C SER A 906 -67.03 12.73 31.71
N ASP A 907 -68.05 12.67 30.84
CA ASP A 907 -69.15 11.73 30.95
C ASP A 907 -68.66 10.27 30.82
N THR A 908 -67.68 10.04 29.93
CA THR A 908 -67.07 8.73 29.73
C THR A 908 -66.24 8.29 30.94
N ILE A 909 -65.51 9.20 31.59
CA ILE A 909 -64.75 8.90 32.83
C ILE A 909 -65.70 8.43 33.92
N GLU A 910 -66.81 9.14 34.16
CA GLU A 910 -67.78 8.76 35.18
C GLU A 910 -68.41 7.38 34.90
N ARG A 911 -68.74 7.09 33.64
CA ARG A 911 -69.21 5.76 33.24
C ARG A 911 -68.18 4.65 33.49
N LEU A 912 -66.90 4.92 33.21
CA LEU A 912 -65.84 3.93 33.35
C LEU A 912 -65.47 3.66 34.82
N LYS A 913 -65.68 4.62 35.74
CA LYS A 913 -65.49 4.42 37.18
C LYS A 913 -66.40 3.34 37.76
N GLY A 914 -67.61 3.18 37.22
CA GLY A 914 -68.59 2.18 37.65
C GLY A 914 -68.58 0.88 36.84
N ALA A 915 -67.64 0.71 35.90
CA ALA A 915 -67.61 -0.45 35.00
C ALA A 915 -66.79 -1.61 35.59
N THR A 916 -67.24 -2.85 35.36
CA THR A 916 -66.52 -4.08 35.74
C THR A 916 -65.86 -4.73 34.51
N CYS A 917 -64.70 -5.37 34.70
CA CYS A 917 -63.95 -6.07 33.66
C CYS A 917 -63.83 -7.56 34.00
N GLU A 918 -64.17 -8.43 33.06
CA GLU A 918 -64.06 -9.89 33.18
C GLU A 918 -62.96 -10.43 32.27
N VAL A 919 -62.04 -11.25 32.82
CA VAL A 919 -61.00 -11.93 32.04
C VAL A 919 -61.57 -13.25 31.51
N ARG A 920 -61.76 -13.35 30.20
CA ARG A 920 -62.40 -14.53 29.58
C ARG A 920 -61.49 -15.73 29.36
N ARG A 921 -60.18 -15.52 29.16
CA ARG A 921 -59.20 -16.58 28.85
C ARG A 921 -57.79 -16.12 29.23
N VAL A 922 -57.01 -17.02 29.82
CA VAL A 922 -55.59 -16.85 30.10
C VAL A 922 -54.89 -18.12 29.62
N GLU A 923 -53.86 -17.96 28.80
CA GLU A 923 -53.08 -19.08 28.26
C GLU A 923 -51.60 -18.82 28.49
N VAL A 924 -50.86 -19.90 28.73
CA VAL A 924 -49.41 -19.88 28.88
C VAL A 924 -48.84 -20.86 27.87
N GLU A 925 -48.01 -20.35 26.97
CA GLU A 925 -47.34 -21.13 25.93
C GLU A 925 -45.84 -20.90 26.04
N GLU A 926 -45.06 -21.99 25.98
CA GLU A 926 -43.61 -21.91 25.81
C GLU A 926 -43.30 -21.84 24.32
N VAL A 927 -42.61 -20.77 23.90
CA VAL A 927 -42.27 -20.51 22.49
C VAL A 927 -40.75 -20.38 22.36
N GLU A 928 -40.17 -21.19 21.49
CA GLU A 928 -38.77 -21.04 21.11
C GLU A 928 -38.62 -19.91 20.07
N LEU A 929 -37.91 -18.85 20.44
CA LEU A 929 -37.70 -17.68 19.58
C LEU A 929 -36.34 -17.76 18.89
N ALA A 930 -36.35 -18.02 17.59
CA ALA A 930 -35.15 -17.94 16.76
C ALA A 930 -34.59 -16.49 16.74
N PRO A 931 -33.25 -16.33 16.66
CA PRO A 931 -32.65 -15.00 16.50
C PRO A 931 -33.05 -14.37 15.16
N PRO A 932 -33.02 -13.02 15.07
CA PRO A 932 -33.28 -12.33 13.81
C PRO A 932 -32.18 -12.64 12.77
N PRO A 933 -32.50 -12.56 11.46
CA PRO A 933 -31.50 -12.76 10.41
C PRO A 933 -30.41 -11.68 10.44
N PRO A 934 -29.24 -11.93 9.81
CA PRO A 934 -28.20 -10.93 9.61
C PRO A 934 -28.73 -9.65 8.95
N PHE A 935 -28.04 -8.53 9.18
CA PHE A 935 -28.49 -7.25 8.64
C PHE A 935 -28.37 -7.15 7.13
N THR A 936 -29.47 -6.78 6.48
CA THR A 936 -29.50 -6.13 5.16
C THR A 936 -29.42 -4.61 5.32
N THR A 937 -29.16 -3.86 4.25
CA THR A 937 -29.06 -2.39 4.29
C THR A 937 -30.30 -1.74 4.92
N ASP A 938 -31.50 -2.17 4.54
CA ASP A 938 -32.76 -1.64 5.08
C ASP A 938 -32.96 -1.98 6.57
N ALA A 939 -32.61 -3.21 6.98
CA ALA A 939 -32.68 -3.64 8.37
C ALA A 939 -31.67 -2.88 9.25
N MET A 940 -30.44 -2.71 8.77
CA MET A 940 -29.39 -1.92 9.44
C MET A 940 -29.85 -0.47 9.64
N LEU A 941 -30.35 0.18 8.59
CA LEU A 941 -30.82 1.57 8.66
C LEU A 941 -31.97 1.73 9.64
N ARG A 942 -32.93 0.79 9.62
CA ARG A 942 -34.08 0.78 10.54
C ARG A 942 -33.63 0.60 11.99
N GLU A 943 -32.77 -0.37 12.26
CA GLU A 943 -32.32 -0.67 13.63
C GLU A 943 -31.41 0.41 14.20
N ALA A 944 -30.48 0.96 13.41
CA ALA A 944 -29.63 2.06 13.82
C ALA A 944 -30.45 3.33 14.13
N SER A 945 -31.46 3.64 13.31
CA SER A 945 -32.38 4.74 13.59
C SER A 945 -33.18 4.50 14.87
N ARG A 946 -33.66 3.26 15.10
CA ARG A 946 -34.45 2.89 16.28
C ARG A 946 -33.64 2.94 17.58
N LYS A 947 -32.47 2.29 17.59
CA LYS A 947 -31.62 2.09 18.78
C LYS A 947 -30.64 3.23 19.03
N LEU A 948 -29.92 3.67 17.99
CA LEU A 948 -28.85 4.67 18.10
C LEU A 948 -29.32 6.11 17.81
N LYS A 949 -30.57 6.28 17.37
CA LYS A 949 -31.15 7.60 16.99
C LYS A 949 -30.34 8.33 15.91
N MET A 950 -29.67 7.55 15.05
CA MET A 950 -28.89 8.08 13.94
C MET A 950 -29.75 8.24 12.68
N GLY A 951 -29.47 9.29 11.90
CA GLY A 951 -30.11 9.49 10.59
C GLY A 951 -29.53 8.56 9.53
N ALA A 952 -30.34 8.16 8.54
CA ALA A 952 -29.92 7.21 7.50
C ALA A 952 -28.61 7.59 6.79
N LYS A 953 -28.41 8.89 6.48
CA LYS A 953 -27.18 9.39 5.86
C LYS A 953 -25.93 9.15 6.73
N GLN A 954 -26.07 9.33 8.04
CA GLN A 954 -24.97 9.10 8.98
C GLN A 954 -24.65 7.61 9.09
N VAL A 955 -25.68 6.76 9.15
CA VAL A 955 -25.51 5.30 9.21
C VAL A 955 -24.84 4.76 7.95
N MET A 956 -25.28 5.19 6.76
CA MET A 956 -24.64 4.78 5.50
C MET A 956 -23.18 5.25 5.41
N ALA A 957 -22.88 6.47 5.85
CA ALA A 957 -21.50 6.97 5.85
C ALA A 957 -20.59 6.14 6.78
N LEU A 958 -21.09 5.74 7.96
CA LEU A 958 -20.36 4.86 8.88
C LEU A 958 -20.21 3.45 8.31
N ALA A 959 -21.26 2.89 7.72
CA ALA A 959 -21.20 1.57 7.09
C ALA A 959 -20.20 1.53 5.93
N GLN A 960 -20.18 2.58 5.10
CA GLN A 960 -19.18 2.75 4.06
C GLN A 960 -17.75 2.82 4.63
N GLU A 961 -17.53 3.59 5.71
CA GLU A 961 -16.21 3.65 6.36
C GLU A 961 -15.78 2.29 6.93
N LEU A 962 -16.69 1.55 7.57
CA LEU A 962 -16.42 0.20 8.10
C LEU A 962 -16.11 -0.80 6.97
N PHE A 963 -16.83 -0.73 5.85
CA PHE A 963 -16.57 -1.56 4.67
C PHE A 963 -15.21 -1.23 4.04
N GLU A 964 -14.91 0.06 3.81
CA GLU A 964 -13.65 0.50 3.20
C GLU A 964 -12.41 0.23 4.07
N THR A 965 -12.61 0.07 5.38
CA THR A 965 -11.57 -0.32 6.34
C THR A 965 -11.45 -1.84 6.54
N GLY A 966 -12.31 -2.63 5.89
CA GLY A 966 -12.26 -4.09 5.91
C GLY A 966 -12.84 -4.73 7.17
N LEU A 967 -13.78 -4.06 7.84
CA LEU A 967 -14.38 -4.52 9.10
C LEU A 967 -15.75 -5.19 8.92
N ILE A 968 -16.42 -4.93 7.80
CA ILE A 968 -17.71 -5.55 7.43
C ILE A 968 -17.71 -5.90 5.93
N THR A 969 -18.67 -6.72 5.53
CA THR A 969 -19.00 -6.97 4.11
C THR A 969 -19.66 -5.73 3.47
N TYR A 970 -19.85 -5.75 2.16
CA TYR A 970 -20.58 -4.70 1.44
C TYR A 970 -21.97 -4.45 2.07
N HIS A 971 -22.32 -3.17 2.23
CA HIS A 971 -23.32 -2.67 3.18
C HIS A 971 -24.66 -2.31 2.54
#